data_AF-A0A2V9SZT0-F1
#
_entry.id   AF-A0A2V9SZT0-F1
#
_cell.length_a   1.000
_cell.length_b   1.000
_cell.length_c   1.000
_cell.angle_alpha   90.00
_cell.angle_beta   90.00
_cell.angle_gamma   90.00
#
_symmetry.space_group_name_H-M   'P 1'
#
loop_
_entity.id
_entity.type
_entity.pdbx_description
1 polymer ?
#
loop_
_entity_poly.entity_id
_entity_poly.type
_entity_poly.pdbx_seq_one_letter_code
_entity_poly.pdbx_strand_id
1 'polypeptide(L)'
;QRMRSDDLLASVFPDVAACQENIPGDIQIPNHPLVDEVMKDVLTEAMDVEGLKNLLCGMDEGRIRCIAVDTPVPSQFSHEILNANPYAYLDDAPLEERRARAVQMRQILPESVLEEVGKLDPAAIAQVREEAWPDVRDADELHDVLHTLIAVPEDLGQRPTDAMPAAHITEWSGYFARLVEEGRTGVATSQANHRRYWVAAERERSFALLFPDADFEKTPAEIETTPPSREDALLAMITGWMTHLGPATAEELGNLLGLSSSEIEKALLRMEASGTILRGRFTEKALTARAPAQETPSPQQEWCERRLLARIHRLTVATLRKQIEPVTAAQFMRWLLRWQHVAPGSQVQGERATLDVLRQLQGFEIPANAWERQVLSRRIANYDPKWLDQLCMTGAVGWGRLSPHPATLEDSAAGKRRVIPTSVAPITFFVREESDWMSPHHPVVEQPESRGSSDGARQVLEFLRHRGASFFADIVRGTDKLKAEVETALWELVAAGVVTADGFDNLRSLIDPKRRAGQGSGRISRPRHSSGRWALLYADPAVERNRAVEATCWILLKRYGIVFHDLLAREPNLPKWRELQMAFRRLEDRGEIRGGRFVDGFLGEQFALPVAVESLRATRKLPPTGEAITVSAADPLNLVGILVPGDRVPAISGKAVVFRDGVAVQDGELQSVPQAIASD
;
A
#
# COMPACT_ATOMS: atom_id res chain seq x y z
N GLN A 1 -24.45 40.40 -5.95
CA GLN A 1 -25.07 40.01 -7.23
C GLN A 1 -25.91 38.75 -7.04
N ARG A 2 -25.33 37.60 -6.65
CA ARG A 2 -26.06 36.36 -6.30
C ARG A 2 -27.34 36.56 -5.49
N MET A 3 -27.25 37.17 -4.30
CA MET A 3 -28.42 37.38 -3.43
C MET A 3 -29.59 38.14 -4.10
N ARG A 4 -29.30 39.14 -4.95
CA ARG A 4 -30.35 39.87 -5.69
C ARG A 4 -30.91 39.08 -6.87
N SER A 5 -30.10 38.21 -7.46
CA SER A 5 -30.53 37.29 -8.52
C SER A 5 -31.40 36.16 -7.95
N ASP A 6 -31.04 35.64 -6.78
CA ASP A 6 -31.81 34.61 -6.07
C ASP A 6 -33.18 35.14 -5.63
N ASP A 7 -33.24 36.36 -5.08
CA ASP A 7 -34.50 37.04 -4.74
C ASP A 7 -35.38 37.26 -5.98
N LEU A 8 -34.79 37.64 -7.12
CA LEU A 8 -35.51 37.83 -8.38
C LEU A 8 -36.05 36.50 -8.92
N LEU A 9 -35.22 35.44 -8.92
CA LEU A 9 -35.62 34.11 -9.36
C LEU A 9 -36.75 33.54 -8.49
N ALA A 10 -36.69 33.68 -7.16
CA ALA A 10 -37.77 33.25 -6.27
C ALA A 10 -39.07 34.04 -6.49
N SER A 11 -38.98 35.30 -6.93
CA SER A 11 -40.16 36.13 -7.22
C SER A 11 -40.79 35.85 -8.59
N VAL A 12 -39.97 35.52 -9.61
CA VAL A 12 -40.41 35.33 -11.00
C VAL A 12 -40.76 33.86 -11.27
N PHE A 13 -40.03 32.92 -10.64
CA PHE A 13 -40.22 31.49 -10.79
C PHE A 13 -40.24 30.78 -9.42
N PRO A 14 -41.32 30.94 -8.63
CA PRO A 14 -41.41 30.44 -7.26
C PRO A 14 -41.25 28.92 -7.15
N ASP A 15 -41.69 28.19 -8.18
CA ASP A 15 -41.65 26.73 -8.23
C ASP A 15 -40.22 26.17 -8.24
N VAL A 16 -39.24 26.94 -8.71
CA VAL A 16 -37.81 26.54 -8.69
C VAL A 16 -37.21 26.67 -7.28
N ALA A 17 -37.79 27.51 -6.43
CA ALA A 17 -37.39 27.63 -5.01
C ALA A 17 -38.13 26.63 -4.10
N ALA A 18 -39.15 25.94 -4.61
CA ALA A 18 -39.87 24.89 -3.90
C ALA A 18 -39.13 23.53 -3.99
N CYS A 19 -39.43 22.62 -3.06
CA CYS A 19 -38.87 21.27 -3.09
C CYS A 19 -39.44 20.51 -4.30
N GLN A 20 -38.60 20.22 -5.30
CA GLN A 20 -39.02 19.64 -6.59
C GLN A 20 -39.69 18.27 -6.45
N GLU A 21 -39.44 17.54 -5.36
CA GLU A 21 -40.10 16.26 -5.05
C GLU A 21 -41.61 16.39 -4.77
N ASN A 22 -42.09 17.60 -4.49
CA ASN A 22 -43.49 17.87 -4.13
C ASN A 22 -44.33 18.44 -5.29
N ILE A 23 -43.77 18.59 -6.49
CA ILE A 23 -44.48 19.18 -7.65
C ILE A 23 -44.86 18.06 -8.63
N PRO A 24 -46.13 17.60 -8.65
CA PRO A 24 -46.59 16.63 -9.63
C PRO A 24 -46.94 17.29 -10.97
N GLY A 25 -46.42 16.75 -12.07
CA GLY A 25 -46.75 17.17 -13.45
C GLY A 25 -45.66 17.99 -14.14
N ASP A 26 -45.97 18.50 -15.33
CA ASP A 26 -45.02 19.26 -16.15
C ASP A 26 -44.71 20.64 -15.54
N ILE A 27 -43.43 20.99 -15.48
CA ILE A 27 -42.95 22.27 -14.97
C ILE A 27 -43.51 23.41 -15.83
N GLN A 28 -44.27 24.32 -15.20
CA GLN A 28 -44.82 25.49 -15.87
C GLN A 28 -43.77 26.59 -15.90
N ILE A 29 -43.20 26.84 -17.08
CA ILE A 29 -42.15 27.86 -17.25
C ILE A 29 -42.81 29.26 -17.32
N PRO A 30 -42.43 30.21 -16.44
CA PRO A 30 -42.97 31.57 -16.48
C PRO A 30 -42.57 32.30 -17.76
N ASN A 31 -43.51 33.04 -18.35
CA ASN A 31 -43.25 33.91 -19.50
C ASN A 31 -42.53 35.19 -19.03
N HIS A 32 -41.20 35.13 -18.97
CA HIS A 32 -40.34 36.22 -18.54
C HIS A 32 -39.06 36.27 -19.38
N PRO A 33 -38.68 37.42 -19.96
CA PRO A 33 -37.57 37.51 -20.91
C PRO A 33 -36.22 36.97 -20.39
N LEU A 34 -35.92 37.17 -19.11
CA LEU A 34 -34.70 36.62 -18.50
C LEU A 34 -34.76 35.10 -18.32
N VAL A 35 -35.95 34.54 -18.08
CA VAL A 35 -36.12 33.08 -17.98
C VAL A 35 -36.00 32.47 -19.36
N ASP A 36 -36.61 33.09 -20.38
CA ASP A 36 -36.51 32.64 -21.77
C ASP A 36 -35.06 32.65 -22.27
N GLU A 37 -34.30 33.71 -22.00
CA GLU A 37 -32.88 33.78 -22.39
C GLU A 37 -32.04 32.77 -21.61
N VAL A 38 -32.28 32.57 -20.30
CA VAL A 38 -31.58 31.54 -19.52
C VAL A 38 -31.89 30.14 -20.05
N MET A 39 -33.15 29.84 -20.37
CA MET A 39 -33.53 28.55 -20.95
C MET A 39 -32.86 28.33 -22.30
N LYS A 40 -32.80 29.36 -23.14
CA LYS A 40 -32.08 29.33 -24.42
C LYS A 40 -30.59 29.09 -24.20
N ASP A 41 -29.93 29.86 -23.34
CA ASP A 41 -28.49 29.74 -23.07
C ASP A 41 -28.14 28.36 -22.50
N VAL A 42 -28.92 27.86 -21.55
CA VAL A 42 -28.69 26.54 -20.95
C VAL A 42 -28.90 25.43 -21.97
N LEU A 43 -29.97 25.46 -22.76
CA LEU A 43 -30.31 24.37 -23.67
C LEU A 43 -29.51 24.38 -24.99
N THR A 44 -28.94 25.52 -25.39
CA THR A 44 -28.27 25.66 -26.69
C THR A 44 -26.80 26.08 -26.61
N GLU A 45 -26.37 26.84 -25.60
CA GLU A 45 -24.96 27.23 -25.44
C GLU A 45 -24.22 26.32 -24.45
N ALA A 46 -24.81 26.04 -23.28
CA ALA A 46 -24.20 25.15 -22.29
C ALA A 46 -24.46 23.66 -22.59
N MET A 47 -25.61 23.35 -23.19
CA MET A 47 -26.00 22.01 -23.64
C MET A 47 -26.29 22.01 -25.14
N ASP A 48 -26.25 20.82 -25.75
CA ASP A 48 -26.64 20.62 -27.16
C ASP A 48 -27.95 19.82 -27.22
N VAL A 49 -29.08 20.50 -27.02
CA VAL A 49 -30.40 19.84 -27.00
C VAL A 49 -30.78 19.23 -28.36
N GLU A 50 -30.36 19.85 -29.47
CA GLU A 50 -30.65 19.33 -30.81
C GLU A 50 -29.78 18.10 -31.13
N GLY A 51 -28.51 18.10 -30.73
CA GLY A 51 -27.64 16.93 -30.77
C GLY A 51 -28.20 15.76 -29.94
N LEU A 52 -28.70 16.04 -28.74
CA LEU A 52 -29.35 15.02 -27.89
C LEU A 52 -30.59 14.41 -28.55
N LYS A 53 -31.48 15.24 -29.13
CA LYS A 53 -32.65 14.75 -29.88
C LYS A 53 -32.23 13.85 -31.05
N ASN A 54 -31.23 14.28 -31.83
CA ASN A 54 -30.72 13.49 -32.94
C ASN A 54 -30.13 12.14 -32.50
N LEU A 55 -29.45 12.09 -31.35
CA LEU A 55 -28.93 10.86 -30.76
C LEU A 55 -30.07 9.90 -30.39
N LEU A 56 -31.09 10.40 -29.70
CA LEU A 56 -32.26 9.61 -29.28
C LEU A 56 -33.04 9.05 -30.47
N CYS A 57 -33.33 9.89 -31.49
CA CYS A 57 -33.94 9.42 -32.73
C CYS A 57 -33.06 8.39 -33.44
N GLY A 58 -31.73 8.56 -33.42
CA GLY A 58 -30.80 7.58 -33.98
C GLY A 58 -30.80 6.23 -33.27
N MET A 59 -31.01 6.21 -31.96
CA MET A 59 -31.17 4.98 -31.17
C MET A 59 -32.51 4.30 -31.46
N ASP A 60 -33.61 5.07 -31.49
CA ASP A 60 -34.97 4.55 -31.76
C ASP A 60 -35.11 3.98 -33.18
N GLU A 61 -34.55 4.69 -34.18
CA GLU A 61 -34.53 4.24 -35.58
C GLU A 61 -33.49 3.14 -35.85
N GLY A 62 -32.71 2.71 -34.85
CA GLY A 62 -31.71 1.66 -34.97
C GLY A 62 -30.45 2.02 -35.78
N ARG A 63 -30.25 3.30 -36.12
CA ARG A 63 -29.02 3.81 -36.76
C ARG A 63 -27.82 3.79 -35.80
N ILE A 64 -28.08 3.91 -34.50
CA ILE A 64 -27.09 3.83 -33.42
C ILE A 64 -27.28 2.51 -32.69
N ARG A 65 -26.27 1.64 -32.75
CA ARG A 65 -26.29 0.36 -32.05
C ARG A 65 -25.81 0.52 -30.62
N CYS A 66 -26.64 0.14 -29.66
CA CYS A 66 -26.28 0.07 -28.25
C CYS A 66 -25.87 -1.35 -27.87
N ILE A 67 -24.69 -1.51 -27.27
CA ILE A 67 -24.17 -2.80 -26.81
C ILE A 67 -23.85 -2.69 -25.33
N ALA A 68 -24.48 -3.54 -24.52
CA ALA A 68 -24.12 -3.71 -23.12
C ALA A 68 -23.03 -4.80 -23.03
N VAL A 69 -21.83 -4.42 -22.60
CA VAL A 69 -20.71 -5.34 -22.40
C VAL A 69 -20.36 -5.34 -20.92
N ASP A 70 -20.47 -6.49 -20.27
CA ASP A 70 -20.02 -6.66 -18.90
C ASP A 70 -18.54 -7.07 -18.92
N THR A 71 -17.69 -6.28 -18.26
CA THR A 71 -16.25 -6.49 -18.23
C THR A 71 -15.78 -6.71 -16.79
N PRO A 72 -14.93 -7.71 -16.52
CA PRO A 72 -14.49 -8.04 -15.16
C PRO A 72 -13.62 -6.93 -14.54
N VAL A 73 -12.94 -6.15 -15.38
CA VAL A 73 -12.13 -4.97 -15.03
C VAL A 73 -12.66 -3.77 -15.83
N PRO A 74 -12.69 -2.55 -15.26
CA PRO A 74 -13.08 -1.37 -16.01
C PRO A 74 -12.28 -1.25 -17.31
N SER A 75 -12.98 -1.01 -18.42
CA SER A 75 -12.30 -0.73 -19.69
C SER A 75 -11.43 0.52 -19.58
N GLN A 76 -10.44 0.66 -20.46
CA GLN A 76 -9.61 1.86 -20.53
C GLN A 76 -10.45 3.14 -20.67
N PHE A 77 -11.59 3.07 -21.38
CA PHE A 77 -12.52 4.20 -21.53
C PHE A 77 -13.32 4.49 -20.27
N SER A 78 -13.64 3.46 -19.49
CA SER A 78 -14.33 3.60 -18.19
C SER A 78 -13.38 4.13 -17.09
N HIS A 79 -12.08 3.89 -17.23
CA HIS A 79 -11.08 4.24 -16.22
C HIS A 79 -10.99 5.75 -15.96
N GLU A 80 -11.12 6.59 -16.98
CA GLU A 80 -11.11 8.05 -16.81
C GLU A 80 -12.39 8.56 -16.15
N ILE A 81 -13.55 7.99 -16.49
CA ILE A 81 -14.83 8.35 -15.87
C ILE A 81 -14.82 7.99 -14.38
N LEU A 82 -14.35 6.80 -14.02
CA LEU A 82 -14.26 6.34 -12.62
C LEU A 82 -13.28 7.18 -11.77
N ASN A 83 -12.26 7.76 -12.40
CA ASN A 83 -11.24 8.59 -11.74
C ASN A 83 -11.43 10.09 -11.92
N ALA A 84 -12.52 10.52 -12.58
CA ALA A 84 -12.79 11.93 -12.81
C ALA A 84 -12.89 12.69 -11.47
N ASN A 85 -12.36 13.91 -11.45
CA ASN A 85 -12.36 14.73 -10.26
C ASN A 85 -13.80 15.15 -9.87
N PRO A 86 -14.07 15.42 -8.58
CA PRO A 86 -15.42 15.71 -8.08
C PRO A 86 -16.17 16.83 -8.80
N TYR A 87 -15.43 17.83 -9.30
CA TYR A 87 -15.96 18.99 -10.03
C TYR A 87 -16.33 18.70 -11.49
N ALA A 88 -16.06 17.50 -12.01
CA ALA A 88 -16.50 17.07 -13.34
C ALA A 88 -17.97 16.63 -13.36
N TYR A 89 -18.63 16.56 -12.21
CA TYR A 89 -20.02 16.14 -12.05
C TYR A 89 -20.88 17.34 -11.65
N LEU A 90 -22.07 17.44 -12.24
CA LEU A 90 -23.03 18.54 -12.03
C LEU A 90 -23.83 18.44 -10.71
N ASP A 91 -23.61 17.37 -9.92
CA ASP A 91 -24.39 17.08 -8.71
C ASP A 91 -23.53 17.24 -7.43
N ASP A 92 -24.13 17.81 -6.38
CA ASP A 92 -23.47 18.20 -5.11
C ASP A 92 -23.53 17.09 -4.04
N ALA A 93 -24.08 15.90 -4.37
CA ALA A 93 -24.21 14.78 -3.43
C ALA A 93 -22.86 14.36 -2.79
N PRO A 94 -22.80 14.05 -1.48
CA PRO A 94 -21.60 13.58 -0.79
C PRO A 94 -20.91 12.43 -1.50
N LEU A 95 -19.57 12.39 -1.42
CA LEU A 95 -18.73 11.45 -2.16
C LEU A 95 -19.03 9.97 -1.84
N GLU A 96 -19.61 9.68 -0.67
CA GLU A 96 -19.95 8.33 -0.23
C GLU A 96 -21.20 7.72 -0.90
N GLU A 97 -22.13 8.53 -1.41
CA GLU A 97 -23.41 8.05 -1.96
C GLU A 97 -23.34 7.75 -3.48
N ARG A 98 -22.25 8.11 -4.14
CA ARG A 98 -22.09 7.95 -5.59
C ARG A 98 -21.67 6.52 -5.96
N ARG A 99 -22.61 5.75 -6.52
CA ARG A 99 -22.40 4.36 -7.02
C ARG A 99 -21.20 4.19 -7.95
N ALA A 100 -20.78 5.24 -8.66
CA ALA A 100 -19.62 5.23 -9.56
C ALA A 100 -18.28 4.95 -8.84
N ARG A 101 -18.12 5.37 -7.57
CA ARG A 101 -16.95 5.01 -6.74
C ARG A 101 -17.19 3.83 -5.80
N ALA A 102 -18.42 3.35 -5.66
CA ALA A 102 -18.69 2.04 -5.04
C ALA A 102 -18.08 0.90 -5.87
N VAL A 103 -17.82 1.15 -7.16
CA VAL A 103 -16.80 0.44 -7.96
C VAL A 103 -15.41 0.93 -7.54
N GLN A 104 -15.08 0.85 -6.25
CA GLN A 104 -13.68 0.87 -5.83
C GLN A 104 -13.01 -0.21 -6.65
N MET A 105 -11.90 0.15 -7.33
CA MET A 105 -11.05 -0.79 -8.06
C MET A 105 -11.05 -2.11 -7.33
N ARG A 106 -11.80 -3.09 -7.89
CA ARG A 106 -11.88 -4.45 -7.38
C ARG A 106 -10.42 -4.88 -7.30
N GLN A 107 -9.86 -4.85 -6.09
CA GLN A 107 -8.43 -4.98 -5.86
C GLN A 107 -7.98 -6.26 -6.56
N ILE A 108 -7.29 -6.07 -7.68
CA ILE A 108 -6.59 -7.16 -8.35
C ILE A 108 -5.48 -7.49 -7.37
N LEU A 109 -5.63 -8.58 -6.64
CA LEU A 109 -4.50 -9.25 -6.01
C LEU A 109 -3.53 -9.58 -7.16
N PRO A 110 -2.30 -9.02 -7.18
CA PRO A 110 -1.30 -9.41 -8.17
C PRO A 110 -1.11 -10.93 -8.16
N GLU A 111 -0.82 -11.55 -9.31
CA GLU A 111 -0.57 -13.01 -9.39
C GLU A 111 0.53 -13.47 -8.42
N SER A 112 1.51 -12.61 -8.12
CA SER A 112 2.55 -12.87 -7.11
C SER A 112 1.99 -13.02 -5.68
N VAL A 113 0.80 -12.49 -5.39
CA VAL A 113 0.12 -12.65 -4.10
C VAL A 113 -0.65 -13.97 -4.02
N LEU A 114 -0.97 -14.60 -5.16
CA LEU A 114 -1.70 -15.88 -5.19
C LEU A 114 -0.82 -17.08 -4.83
N GLU A 115 0.47 -17.03 -5.15
CA GLU A 115 1.43 -18.09 -4.78
C GLU A 115 1.87 -18.01 -3.31
N GLU A 116 1.74 -16.84 -2.67
CA GLU A 116 2.17 -16.58 -1.29
C GLU A 116 1.01 -16.15 -0.36
N VAL A 117 -0.25 -16.54 -0.65
CA VAL A 117 -1.37 -16.25 0.26
C VAL A 117 -1.07 -16.91 1.61
N GLY A 118 -0.71 -16.07 2.59
CA GLY A 118 -0.53 -16.46 3.97
C GLY A 118 -1.74 -17.22 4.49
N LYS A 119 -1.47 -18.21 5.34
CA LYS A 119 -2.44 -19.08 6.02
C LYS A 119 -3.71 -18.29 6.42
N LEU A 120 -4.82 -18.52 5.70
CA LEU A 120 -6.12 -17.93 6.03
C LEU A 120 -6.62 -18.49 7.36
N ASP A 121 -7.34 -17.68 8.14
CA ASP A 121 -7.93 -18.13 9.40
C ASP A 121 -9.14 -19.05 9.12
N PRO A 122 -9.15 -20.32 9.58
CA PRO A 122 -10.28 -21.23 9.41
C PRO A 122 -11.59 -20.66 9.95
N ALA A 123 -11.54 -19.87 11.03
CA ALA A 123 -12.74 -19.23 11.58
C ALA A 123 -13.30 -18.14 10.65
N ALA A 124 -12.42 -17.39 9.97
CA ALA A 124 -12.83 -16.40 8.97
C ALA A 124 -13.45 -17.07 7.74
N ILE A 125 -12.93 -18.21 7.30
CA ILE A 125 -13.53 -19.02 6.22
C ILE A 125 -14.93 -19.47 6.60
N ALA A 126 -15.10 -20.04 7.80
CA ALA A 126 -16.39 -20.52 8.29
C ALA A 126 -17.43 -19.39 8.39
N GLN A 127 -17.03 -18.24 8.96
CA GLN A 127 -17.90 -17.08 9.08
C GLN A 127 -18.37 -16.56 7.71
N VAL A 128 -17.46 -16.44 6.72
CA VAL A 128 -17.85 -15.95 5.39
C VAL A 128 -18.74 -16.95 4.67
N ARG A 129 -18.52 -18.26 4.82
CA ARG A 129 -19.42 -19.29 4.28
C ARG A 129 -20.82 -19.18 4.84
N GLU A 130 -20.94 -19.00 6.16
CA GLU A 130 -22.23 -18.81 6.83
C GLU A 130 -22.92 -17.52 6.35
N GLU A 131 -22.21 -16.40 6.30
CA GLU A 131 -22.75 -15.10 5.86
C GLU A 131 -23.05 -15.02 4.36
N ALA A 132 -22.40 -15.84 3.54
CA ALA A 132 -22.62 -15.89 2.09
C ALA A 132 -23.74 -16.85 1.71
N TRP A 133 -24.09 -17.79 2.58
CA TRP A 133 -25.16 -18.75 2.33
C TRP A 133 -26.52 -18.02 2.28
N PRO A 134 -27.43 -18.36 1.34
CA PRO A 134 -28.73 -17.69 1.26
C PRO A 134 -29.58 -17.87 2.54
N ASP A 135 -29.99 -16.76 3.14
CA ASP A 135 -30.96 -16.70 4.24
C ASP A 135 -32.38 -16.54 3.65
N VAL A 136 -33.03 -17.66 3.34
CA VAL A 136 -34.34 -17.72 2.68
C VAL A 136 -35.47 -17.59 3.70
N ARG A 137 -36.28 -16.54 3.56
CA ARG A 137 -37.35 -16.19 4.51
C ARG A 137 -38.75 -16.47 3.98
N ASP A 138 -38.91 -16.59 2.67
CA ASP A 138 -40.17 -16.91 2.04
C ASP A 138 -39.99 -17.76 0.76
N ALA A 139 -41.11 -18.07 0.11
CA ALA A 139 -41.13 -18.89 -1.10
C ALA A 139 -40.55 -18.17 -2.33
N ASP A 140 -40.65 -16.84 -2.41
CA ASP A 140 -40.12 -16.09 -3.56
C ASP A 140 -38.58 -16.02 -3.48
N GLU A 141 -38.02 -15.81 -2.30
CA GLU A 141 -36.57 -15.86 -2.08
C GLU A 141 -36.01 -17.27 -2.35
N LEU A 142 -36.73 -18.34 -1.99
CA LEU A 142 -36.32 -19.71 -2.34
C LEU A 142 -36.29 -19.91 -3.86
N HIS A 143 -37.28 -19.38 -4.56
CA HIS A 143 -37.37 -19.46 -6.01
C HIS A 143 -36.17 -18.75 -6.68
N ASP A 144 -35.79 -17.57 -6.21
CA ASP A 144 -34.61 -16.84 -6.71
C ASP A 144 -33.30 -17.61 -6.45
N VAL A 145 -33.19 -18.27 -5.30
CA VAL A 145 -32.04 -19.15 -4.98
C VAL A 145 -32.00 -20.35 -5.94
N LEU A 146 -33.12 -21.02 -6.18
CA LEU A 146 -33.20 -22.13 -7.15
C LEU A 146 -32.87 -21.67 -8.57
N HIS A 147 -33.28 -20.46 -8.93
CA HIS A 147 -32.96 -19.86 -10.22
C HIS A 147 -31.46 -19.59 -10.40
N THR A 148 -30.77 -19.24 -9.31
CA THR A 148 -29.33 -18.98 -9.25
C THR A 148 -28.50 -20.26 -9.21
N LEU A 149 -28.89 -21.23 -8.37
CA LEU A 149 -28.18 -22.50 -8.17
C LEU A 149 -28.46 -23.54 -9.25
N ILE A 150 -29.54 -23.38 -10.03
CA ILE A 150 -30.04 -24.24 -11.10
C ILE A 150 -30.52 -25.62 -10.62
N ALA A 151 -29.70 -26.32 -9.84
CA ALA A 151 -29.98 -27.63 -9.29
C ALA A 151 -29.54 -27.69 -7.83
N VAL A 152 -30.49 -27.97 -6.93
CA VAL A 152 -30.20 -28.17 -5.50
C VAL A 152 -30.50 -29.62 -5.14
N PRO A 153 -29.50 -30.44 -4.76
CA PRO A 153 -29.74 -31.80 -4.29
C PRO A 153 -30.66 -31.81 -3.06
N GLU A 154 -31.68 -32.67 -3.04
CA GLU A 154 -32.59 -32.78 -1.88
C GLU A 154 -31.86 -33.28 -0.62
N ASP A 155 -30.76 -34.03 -0.80
CA ASP A 155 -29.95 -34.57 0.30
C ASP A 155 -28.89 -33.58 0.83
N LEU A 156 -28.89 -32.32 0.35
CA LEU A 156 -27.92 -31.29 0.73
C LEU A 156 -27.81 -31.10 2.26
N GLY A 157 -28.93 -31.22 2.99
CA GLY A 157 -28.96 -31.06 4.45
C GLY A 157 -28.63 -32.33 5.25
N GLN A 158 -28.58 -33.50 4.62
CA GLN A 158 -28.34 -34.78 5.28
C GLN A 158 -26.86 -35.16 5.30
N ARG A 159 -26.04 -34.51 4.46
CA ARG A 159 -24.59 -34.74 4.41
C ARG A 159 -23.86 -33.58 5.11
N PRO A 160 -23.20 -33.83 6.26
CA PRO A 160 -22.31 -32.83 6.82
C PRO A 160 -21.08 -32.73 5.92
N THR A 161 -21.09 -31.78 4.98
CA THR A 161 -19.86 -31.33 4.32
C THR A 161 -19.31 -30.15 5.12
N ASP A 162 -17.99 -30.12 5.35
CA ASP A 162 -17.29 -28.99 5.99
C ASP A 162 -17.49 -27.65 5.24
N ALA A 163 -18.04 -27.70 4.03
CA ALA A 163 -18.33 -26.56 3.16
C ALA A 163 -19.62 -25.80 3.51
N MET A 164 -20.54 -26.34 4.33
CA MET A 164 -21.90 -25.78 4.43
C MET A 164 -22.53 -25.82 5.83
N PRO A 165 -23.31 -24.79 6.24
CA PRO A 165 -24.10 -24.82 7.47
C PRO A 165 -25.32 -25.75 7.32
N ALA A 166 -25.43 -26.79 8.15
CA ALA A 166 -26.52 -27.77 8.09
C ALA A 166 -27.91 -27.25 8.53
N ALA A 167 -27.99 -26.04 9.11
CA ALA A 167 -29.16 -25.60 9.88
C ALA A 167 -30.34 -25.04 9.06
N HIS A 168 -30.14 -24.58 7.82
CA HIS A 168 -31.16 -23.78 7.10
C HIS A 168 -32.03 -24.55 6.10
N ILE A 169 -31.67 -25.79 5.74
CA ILE A 169 -32.33 -26.51 4.62
C ILE A 169 -33.69 -27.12 5.02
N THR A 170 -33.89 -27.41 6.31
CA THR A 170 -35.15 -27.98 6.80
C THR A 170 -36.33 -27.02 6.60
N GLU A 171 -36.10 -25.71 6.74
CA GLU A 171 -37.13 -24.67 6.58
C GLU A 171 -37.54 -24.49 5.11
N TRP A 172 -36.62 -24.74 4.17
CA TRP A 172 -36.88 -24.61 2.72
C TRP A 172 -37.94 -25.61 2.24
N SER A 173 -38.09 -26.75 2.90
CA SER A 173 -39.03 -27.80 2.49
C SER A 173 -40.48 -27.31 2.49
N GLY A 174 -40.85 -26.45 3.46
CA GLY A 174 -42.20 -25.87 3.53
C GLY A 174 -42.48 -24.86 2.41
N TYR A 175 -41.50 -24.01 2.12
CA TYR A 175 -41.59 -23.05 1.01
C TYR A 175 -41.59 -23.76 -0.34
N PHE A 176 -40.77 -24.80 -0.50
CA PHE A 176 -40.68 -25.59 -1.73
C PHE A 176 -42.01 -26.29 -2.04
N ALA A 177 -42.66 -26.90 -1.06
CA ALA A 177 -43.96 -27.55 -1.26
C ALA A 177 -45.01 -26.59 -1.83
N ARG A 178 -45.02 -25.35 -1.36
CA ARG A 178 -45.90 -24.28 -1.88
C ARG A 178 -45.57 -23.91 -3.32
N LEU A 179 -44.29 -23.75 -3.66
CA LEU A 179 -43.85 -23.46 -5.04
C LEU A 179 -44.21 -24.58 -6.03
N VAL A 180 -44.16 -25.84 -5.57
CA VAL A 180 -44.59 -27.00 -6.37
C VAL A 180 -46.10 -26.99 -6.62
N GLU A 181 -46.91 -26.56 -5.66
CA GLU A 181 -48.37 -26.38 -5.85
C GLU A 181 -48.69 -25.25 -6.83
N GLU A 182 -47.91 -24.17 -6.80
CA GLU A 182 -48.01 -23.03 -7.72
C GLU A 182 -47.45 -23.35 -9.13
N GLY A 183 -46.80 -24.51 -9.32
CA GLY A 183 -46.23 -24.95 -10.59
C GLY A 183 -44.94 -24.23 -10.99
N ARG A 184 -44.30 -23.53 -10.04
CA ARG A 184 -43.07 -22.73 -10.25
C ARG A 184 -41.79 -23.53 -10.05
N THR A 185 -41.86 -24.66 -9.35
CA THR A 185 -40.71 -25.56 -9.13
C THR A 185 -41.11 -27.02 -9.33
N GLY A 186 -40.10 -27.87 -9.58
CA GLY A 186 -40.27 -29.31 -9.76
C GLY A 186 -39.18 -30.12 -9.07
N VAL A 187 -39.49 -31.39 -8.80
CA VAL A 187 -38.51 -32.38 -8.35
C VAL A 187 -38.11 -33.25 -9.52
N ALA A 188 -36.81 -33.30 -9.79
CA ALA A 188 -36.22 -34.12 -10.84
C ALA A 188 -35.39 -35.24 -10.21
N THR A 189 -35.56 -36.47 -10.71
CA THR A 189 -34.77 -37.64 -10.28
C THR A 189 -33.84 -38.05 -11.41
N SER A 190 -32.52 -37.95 -11.20
CA SER A 190 -31.54 -38.41 -12.17
C SER A 190 -31.36 -39.92 -12.07
N GLN A 191 -31.62 -40.65 -13.15
CA GLN A 191 -31.46 -42.11 -13.17
C GLN A 191 -29.99 -42.55 -13.10
N ALA A 192 -29.06 -41.71 -13.58
CA ALA A 192 -27.63 -42.03 -13.60
C ALA A 192 -26.98 -42.06 -12.21
N ASN A 193 -27.44 -41.22 -11.29
CA ASN A 193 -26.89 -41.13 -9.93
C ASN A 193 -27.92 -41.43 -8.82
N HIS A 194 -29.17 -41.75 -9.20
CA HIS A 194 -30.31 -42.00 -8.31
C HIS A 194 -30.54 -40.88 -7.27
N ARG A 195 -30.22 -39.63 -7.61
CA ARG A 195 -30.44 -38.47 -6.73
C ARG A 195 -31.63 -37.62 -7.18
N ARG A 196 -32.28 -37.01 -6.19
CA ARG A 196 -33.38 -36.07 -6.37
C ARG A 196 -32.87 -34.63 -6.25
N TYR A 197 -33.37 -33.76 -7.12
CA TYR A 197 -32.99 -32.36 -7.21
C TYR A 197 -34.22 -31.47 -7.21
N TRP A 198 -34.13 -30.32 -6.55
CA TRP A 198 -35.07 -29.22 -6.63
C TRP A 198 -34.64 -28.29 -7.77
N VAL A 199 -35.58 -28.00 -8.67
CA VAL A 199 -35.34 -27.23 -9.91
C VAL A 199 -36.45 -26.21 -10.10
N ALA A 200 -36.10 -24.98 -10.49
CA ALA A 200 -37.07 -23.95 -10.87
C ALA A 200 -37.60 -24.20 -12.29
N ALA A 201 -38.86 -23.84 -12.56
CA ALA A 201 -39.50 -24.05 -13.87
C ALA A 201 -38.72 -23.43 -15.02
N GLU A 202 -38.16 -22.23 -14.80
CA GLU A 202 -37.40 -21.48 -15.79
C GLU A 202 -36.00 -22.05 -16.03
N ARG A 203 -35.57 -23.06 -15.26
CA ARG A 203 -34.26 -23.72 -15.40
C ARG A 203 -34.38 -25.19 -15.80
N GLU A 204 -35.59 -25.65 -16.13
CA GLU A 204 -35.85 -27.04 -16.49
C GLU A 204 -35.01 -27.51 -17.68
N ARG A 205 -34.93 -26.74 -18.78
CA ARG A 205 -34.14 -27.17 -19.95
C ARG A 205 -32.65 -27.12 -19.67
N SER A 206 -32.20 -26.10 -18.93
CA SER A 206 -30.83 -26.02 -18.43
C SER A 206 -30.46 -27.26 -17.59
N PHE A 207 -31.36 -27.74 -16.72
CA PHE A 207 -31.18 -28.95 -15.94
C PHE A 207 -31.18 -30.23 -16.80
N ALA A 208 -32.12 -30.34 -17.75
CA ALA A 208 -32.22 -31.50 -18.65
C ALA A 208 -30.96 -31.68 -19.53
N LEU A 209 -30.26 -30.59 -19.88
CA LEU A 209 -28.98 -30.67 -20.58
C LEU A 209 -27.84 -31.24 -19.71
N LEU A 210 -27.89 -30.97 -18.39
CA LEU A 210 -26.91 -31.45 -17.43
C LEU A 210 -27.16 -32.93 -17.07
N PHE A 211 -28.43 -33.30 -16.90
CA PHE A 211 -28.89 -34.65 -16.59
C PHE A 211 -29.93 -35.13 -17.62
N PRO A 212 -29.48 -35.66 -18.77
CA PRO A 212 -30.39 -36.08 -19.85
C PRO A 212 -31.36 -37.21 -19.46
N ASP A 213 -30.95 -38.05 -18.50
CA ASP A 213 -31.73 -39.21 -18.03
C ASP A 213 -32.60 -38.86 -16.80
N ALA A 214 -32.94 -37.60 -16.60
CA ALA A 214 -33.71 -37.18 -15.43
C ALA A 214 -35.22 -37.19 -15.69
N ASP A 215 -35.98 -37.78 -14.76
CA ASP A 215 -37.44 -37.81 -14.77
C ASP A 215 -38.00 -36.75 -13.80
N PHE A 216 -38.93 -35.93 -14.28
CA PHE A 216 -39.62 -34.93 -13.46
C PHE A 216 -40.92 -35.50 -12.88
N GLU A 217 -41.11 -35.41 -11.57
CA GLU A 217 -42.33 -35.90 -10.90
C GLU A 217 -43.58 -35.08 -11.28
N LYS A 218 -43.40 -33.78 -11.48
CA LYS A 218 -44.37 -32.86 -12.05
C LYS A 218 -43.62 -31.95 -13.00
N THR A 219 -44.04 -31.90 -14.26
CA THR A 219 -43.45 -31.01 -15.27
C THR A 219 -43.83 -29.57 -14.93
N PRO A 220 -42.87 -28.70 -14.61
CA PRO A 220 -43.13 -27.27 -14.40
C PRO A 220 -43.66 -26.60 -15.68
N ALA A 221 -44.20 -25.38 -15.55
CA ALA A 221 -44.64 -24.64 -16.74
C ALA A 221 -43.44 -24.27 -17.63
N GLU A 222 -43.50 -24.65 -18.91
CA GLU A 222 -42.39 -24.45 -19.86
C GLU A 222 -42.27 -22.97 -20.27
N ILE A 223 -41.36 -22.22 -19.63
CA ILE A 223 -41.21 -20.76 -19.79
C ILE A 223 -39.88 -20.37 -20.48
N GLU A 224 -38.87 -21.25 -20.52
CA GLU A 224 -37.54 -20.94 -21.05
C GLU A 224 -37.61 -20.70 -22.58
N THR A 225 -37.18 -19.53 -23.07
CA THR A 225 -37.36 -19.14 -24.48
C THR A 225 -36.20 -19.56 -25.40
N THR A 226 -34.98 -19.74 -24.87
CA THR A 226 -33.80 -20.20 -25.63
C THR A 226 -32.87 -21.03 -24.73
N PRO A 227 -32.65 -22.33 -24.99
CA PRO A 227 -31.76 -23.13 -24.15
C PRO A 227 -30.28 -22.80 -24.45
N PRO A 228 -29.45 -22.56 -23.41
CA PRO A 228 -28.01 -22.43 -23.57
C PRO A 228 -27.35 -23.78 -23.95
N SER A 229 -26.08 -23.78 -24.34
CA SER A 229 -25.35 -25.05 -24.53
C SER A 229 -25.18 -25.78 -23.19
N ARG A 230 -24.94 -27.10 -23.22
CA ARG A 230 -24.64 -27.87 -21.99
C ARG A 230 -23.46 -27.29 -21.21
N GLU A 231 -22.44 -26.79 -21.90
CA GLU A 231 -21.28 -26.15 -21.28
C GLU A 231 -21.64 -24.83 -20.59
N ASP A 232 -22.55 -24.05 -21.18
CA ASP A 232 -23.01 -22.79 -20.61
C ASP A 232 -23.96 -23.01 -19.43
N ALA A 233 -24.81 -24.05 -19.48
CA ALA A 233 -25.64 -24.46 -18.34
C ALA A 233 -24.77 -24.90 -17.15
N LEU A 234 -23.70 -25.66 -17.43
CA LEU A 234 -22.76 -26.11 -16.40
C LEU A 234 -22.00 -24.92 -15.79
N LEU A 235 -21.54 -24.00 -16.64
CA LEU A 235 -20.88 -22.77 -16.20
C LEU A 235 -21.80 -21.92 -15.32
N ALA A 236 -23.06 -21.75 -15.70
CA ALA A 236 -24.05 -20.98 -14.93
C ALA A 236 -24.29 -21.62 -13.56
N MET A 237 -24.46 -22.94 -13.51
CA MET A 237 -24.66 -23.68 -12.26
C MET A 237 -23.45 -23.51 -11.33
N ILE A 238 -22.24 -23.76 -11.82
CA ILE A 238 -21.02 -23.64 -11.01
C ILE A 238 -20.80 -22.20 -10.57
N THR A 239 -21.14 -21.21 -11.40
CA THR A 239 -21.08 -19.78 -11.01
C THR A 239 -22.00 -19.48 -9.83
N GLY A 240 -23.24 -19.97 -9.85
CA GLY A 240 -24.17 -19.84 -8.73
C GLY A 240 -23.59 -20.45 -7.45
N TRP A 241 -23.16 -21.70 -7.51
CA TRP A 241 -22.61 -22.40 -6.35
C TRP A 241 -21.33 -21.77 -5.78
N MET A 242 -20.40 -21.35 -6.63
CA MET A 242 -19.14 -20.71 -6.20
C MET A 242 -19.35 -19.39 -5.46
N THR A 243 -20.48 -18.73 -5.67
CA THR A 243 -20.86 -17.48 -4.97
C THR A 243 -21.19 -17.71 -3.49
N HIS A 244 -21.43 -18.97 -3.07
CA HIS A 244 -21.89 -19.30 -1.72
C HIS A 244 -20.98 -20.27 -0.93
N LEU A 245 -20.10 -21.03 -1.58
CA LEU A 245 -19.35 -22.13 -0.93
C LEU A 245 -17.99 -21.74 -0.31
N GLY A 246 -17.40 -20.59 -0.68
CA GLY A 246 -16.02 -20.26 -0.30
C GLY A 246 -14.98 -21.15 -1.02
N PRO A 247 -13.79 -21.40 -0.43
CA PRO A 247 -12.78 -22.28 -1.03
C PRO A 247 -13.29 -23.71 -1.19
N ALA A 248 -13.27 -24.27 -2.39
CA ALA A 248 -13.75 -25.64 -2.67
C ALA A 248 -12.92 -26.32 -3.77
N THR A 249 -12.87 -27.65 -3.77
CA THR A 249 -12.24 -28.44 -4.82
C THR A 249 -13.24 -28.88 -5.89
N ALA A 250 -12.76 -29.19 -7.10
CA ALA A 250 -13.60 -29.74 -8.17
C ALA A 250 -14.23 -31.10 -7.79
N GLU A 251 -13.54 -31.89 -6.95
CA GLU A 251 -14.02 -33.18 -6.45
C GLU A 251 -15.15 -33.01 -5.43
N GLU A 252 -15.03 -32.06 -4.49
CA GLU A 252 -16.11 -31.74 -3.53
C GLU A 252 -17.38 -31.27 -4.26
N LEU A 253 -17.23 -30.36 -5.23
CA LEU A 253 -18.34 -29.90 -6.06
C LEU A 253 -18.96 -31.02 -6.90
N GLY A 254 -18.14 -31.93 -7.44
CA GLY A 254 -18.63 -33.09 -8.20
C GLY A 254 -19.43 -34.05 -7.35
N ASN A 255 -18.94 -34.34 -6.15
CA ASN A 255 -19.64 -35.18 -5.19
C ASN A 255 -20.94 -34.55 -4.69
N LEU A 256 -20.97 -33.22 -4.52
CA LEU A 256 -22.14 -32.46 -4.11
C LEU A 256 -23.21 -32.48 -5.22
N LEU A 257 -22.85 -32.09 -6.44
CA LEU A 257 -23.79 -31.94 -7.55
C LEU A 257 -24.11 -33.25 -8.27
N GLY A 258 -23.32 -34.30 -8.06
CA GLY A 258 -23.47 -35.59 -8.74
C GLY A 258 -23.00 -35.54 -10.21
N LEU A 259 -21.98 -34.73 -10.49
CA LEU A 259 -21.34 -34.57 -11.80
C LEU A 259 -19.87 -34.99 -11.76
N SER A 260 -19.27 -35.22 -12.94
CA SER A 260 -17.87 -35.60 -13.01
C SER A 260 -16.95 -34.44 -12.62
N SER A 261 -15.88 -34.72 -11.87
CA SER A 261 -14.88 -33.72 -11.48
C SER A 261 -14.21 -33.06 -12.69
N SER A 262 -14.01 -33.81 -13.78
CA SER A 262 -13.40 -33.30 -15.01
C SER A 262 -14.27 -32.25 -15.73
N GLU A 263 -15.60 -32.42 -15.72
CA GLU A 263 -16.51 -31.42 -16.30
C GLU A 263 -16.54 -30.15 -15.46
N ILE A 264 -16.53 -30.29 -14.13
CA ILE A 264 -16.48 -29.15 -13.21
C ILE A 264 -15.16 -28.39 -13.37
N GLU A 265 -14.04 -29.09 -13.47
CA GLU A 265 -12.73 -28.47 -13.66
C GLU A 265 -12.66 -27.65 -14.94
N LYS A 266 -13.25 -28.12 -16.05
CA LYS A 266 -13.35 -27.34 -17.30
C LYS A 266 -14.13 -26.04 -17.12
N ALA A 267 -15.25 -26.09 -16.39
CA ALA A 267 -16.03 -24.89 -16.11
C ALA A 267 -15.30 -23.92 -15.17
N LEU A 268 -14.62 -24.44 -14.13
CA LEU A 268 -13.79 -23.62 -13.24
C LEU A 268 -12.63 -22.95 -14.00
N LEU A 269 -11.95 -23.66 -14.92
CA LEU A 269 -10.92 -23.06 -15.78
C LEU A 269 -11.48 -21.94 -16.66
N ARG A 270 -12.72 -22.09 -17.18
CA ARG A 270 -13.40 -21.03 -17.94
C ARG A 270 -13.74 -19.82 -17.05
N MET A 271 -14.15 -20.05 -15.79
CA MET A 271 -14.39 -18.99 -14.81
C MET A 271 -13.11 -18.30 -14.32
N GLU A 272 -11.99 -19.00 -14.27
CA GLU A 272 -10.67 -18.42 -13.97
C GLU A 272 -10.22 -17.52 -15.12
N ALA A 273 -10.43 -17.95 -16.37
CA ALA A 273 -10.13 -17.15 -17.56
C ALA A 273 -10.97 -15.85 -17.64
N SER A 274 -12.23 -15.87 -17.16
CA SER A 274 -13.03 -14.65 -17.01
C SER A 274 -12.63 -13.82 -15.78
N GLY A 275 -11.80 -14.39 -14.90
CA GLY A 275 -11.39 -13.80 -13.66
C GLY A 275 -12.56 -13.67 -12.67
N THR A 276 -13.47 -14.63 -12.56
CA THR A 276 -14.52 -14.59 -11.53
C THR A 276 -14.05 -15.29 -10.24
N ILE A 277 -13.27 -16.35 -10.42
CA ILE A 277 -12.68 -17.16 -9.34
C ILE A 277 -11.15 -17.07 -9.37
N LEU A 278 -10.55 -17.50 -8.28
CA LEU A 278 -9.12 -17.63 -8.11
C LEU A 278 -8.78 -19.04 -7.67
N ARG A 279 -7.61 -19.49 -8.09
CA ARG A 279 -7.09 -20.83 -7.89
C ARG A 279 -5.93 -20.79 -6.90
N GLY A 280 -5.90 -21.67 -5.90
CA GLY A 280 -4.89 -21.63 -4.84
C GLY A 280 -5.00 -22.75 -3.80
N ARG A 281 -4.34 -22.57 -2.66
CA ARG A 281 -4.41 -23.45 -1.48
C ARG A 281 -4.74 -22.59 -0.26
N PHE A 282 -5.99 -22.59 0.13
CA PHE A 282 -6.54 -21.64 1.09
C PHE A 282 -6.78 -22.29 2.45
N THR A 283 -7.14 -23.58 2.49
CA THR A 283 -7.40 -24.33 3.73
C THR A 283 -6.18 -25.12 4.22
N GLU A 284 -6.16 -25.44 5.53
CA GLU A 284 -5.11 -26.28 6.11
C GLU A 284 -5.04 -27.67 5.45
N LYS A 285 -6.17 -28.21 4.97
CA LYS A 285 -6.21 -29.50 4.27
C LYS A 285 -5.39 -29.45 2.98
N ALA A 286 -5.58 -28.41 2.18
CA ALA A 286 -4.83 -28.21 0.94
C ALA A 286 -3.34 -27.91 1.20
N LEU A 287 -3.00 -27.25 2.32
CA LEU A 287 -1.62 -26.93 2.69
C LEU A 287 -0.86 -28.14 3.28
N THR A 288 -1.54 -29.04 4.01
CA THR A 288 -0.93 -30.18 4.71
C THR A 288 -0.95 -31.49 3.94
N ALA A 289 -1.67 -31.55 2.81
CA ALA A 289 -1.66 -32.66 1.87
C ALA A 289 -0.26 -32.85 1.24
N ARG A 290 0.66 -33.48 1.99
CA ARG A 290 1.88 -34.08 1.44
C ARG A 290 1.46 -35.34 0.68
N ALA A 291 1.85 -35.40 -0.58
CA ALA A 291 1.63 -36.55 -1.45
C ALA A 291 2.06 -37.87 -0.76
N PRO A 292 1.17 -38.86 -0.63
CA PRO A 292 1.59 -40.24 -0.41
C PRO A 292 2.49 -40.66 -1.58
N ALA A 293 3.59 -41.35 -1.28
CA ALA A 293 4.66 -41.60 -2.24
C ALA A 293 4.32 -42.52 -3.43
N GLN A 294 3.08 -43.00 -3.58
CA GLN A 294 2.70 -43.98 -4.59
C GLN A 294 1.22 -43.84 -4.97
N GLU A 295 0.87 -42.77 -5.68
CA GLU A 295 -0.20 -42.70 -6.69
C GLU A 295 -0.18 -41.27 -7.28
N THR A 296 -0.50 -41.14 -8.57
CA THR A 296 -0.31 -39.94 -9.41
C THR A 296 -0.75 -38.62 -8.73
N PRO A 297 0.07 -37.55 -8.77
CA PRO A 297 -0.14 -36.36 -7.95
C PRO A 297 -1.09 -35.37 -8.64
N SER A 298 -2.35 -35.30 -8.23
CA SER A 298 -3.12 -34.06 -8.36
C SER A 298 -3.08 -33.35 -7.01
N PRO A 299 -2.25 -32.31 -6.82
CA PRO A 299 -2.36 -31.47 -5.64
C PRO A 299 -3.80 -30.97 -5.55
N GLN A 300 -4.47 -31.15 -4.39
CA GLN A 300 -5.86 -30.68 -4.20
C GLN A 300 -5.88 -29.16 -4.31
N GLN A 301 -6.17 -28.70 -5.53
CA GLN A 301 -6.22 -27.31 -5.90
C GLN A 301 -7.62 -26.79 -5.57
N GLU A 302 -7.66 -25.74 -4.75
CA GLU A 302 -8.90 -25.11 -4.33
C GLU A 302 -9.21 -23.91 -5.23
N TRP A 303 -10.50 -23.67 -5.38
CA TRP A 303 -11.07 -22.59 -6.15
C TRP A 303 -11.91 -21.74 -5.22
N CYS A 304 -11.85 -20.43 -5.33
CA CYS A 304 -12.67 -19.53 -4.52
C CYS A 304 -13.10 -18.32 -5.35
N GLU A 305 -14.35 -17.90 -5.18
CA GLU A 305 -14.86 -16.66 -5.77
C GLU A 305 -14.12 -15.45 -5.18
N ARG A 306 -13.75 -14.49 -6.04
CA ARG A 306 -12.80 -13.44 -5.65
C ARG A 306 -13.34 -12.55 -4.54
N ARG A 307 -14.66 -12.27 -4.52
CA ARG A 307 -15.28 -11.41 -3.51
C ARG A 307 -15.28 -12.10 -2.16
N LEU A 308 -15.63 -13.38 -2.09
CA LEU A 308 -15.52 -14.18 -0.88
C LEU A 308 -14.08 -14.25 -0.37
N LEU A 309 -13.11 -14.53 -1.25
CA LEU A 309 -11.70 -14.62 -0.86
C LEU A 309 -11.17 -13.32 -0.25
N ALA A 310 -11.50 -12.17 -0.87
CA ALA A 310 -11.12 -10.86 -0.35
C ALA A 310 -11.74 -10.58 1.03
N ARG A 311 -12.99 -11.01 1.25
CA ARG A 311 -13.70 -10.86 2.54
C ARG A 311 -13.09 -11.75 3.63
N ILE A 312 -12.76 -13.01 3.30
CA ILE A 312 -12.05 -13.94 4.19
C ILE A 312 -10.68 -13.37 4.60
N HIS A 313 -9.93 -12.85 3.63
CA HIS A 313 -8.62 -12.24 3.89
C HIS A 313 -8.73 -11.04 4.83
N ARG A 314 -9.67 -10.11 4.59
CA ARG A 314 -9.89 -8.96 5.48
C ARG A 314 -10.25 -9.37 6.90
N LEU A 315 -11.12 -10.38 7.07
CA LEU A 315 -11.47 -10.91 8.40
C LEU A 315 -10.27 -11.57 9.08
N THR A 316 -9.48 -12.35 8.34
CA THR A 316 -8.22 -12.96 8.84
C THR A 316 -7.27 -11.88 9.36
N VAL A 317 -7.03 -10.83 8.56
CA VAL A 317 -6.18 -9.69 8.94
C VAL A 317 -6.76 -8.96 10.16
N ALA A 318 -8.08 -8.75 10.22
CA ALA A 318 -8.73 -8.12 11.36
C ALA A 318 -8.62 -8.94 12.67
N THR A 319 -8.72 -10.27 12.58
CA THR A 319 -8.52 -11.16 13.74
C THR A 319 -7.07 -11.13 14.21
N LEU A 320 -6.11 -11.21 13.28
CA LEU A 320 -4.68 -11.08 13.59
C LEU A 320 -4.36 -9.73 14.24
N ARG A 321 -5.01 -8.65 13.79
CA ARG A 321 -4.92 -7.30 14.39
C ARG A 321 -5.40 -7.28 15.83
N LYS A 322 -6.52 -7.94 16.13
CA LYS A 322 -7.12 -8.00 17.48
C LYS A 322 -6.29 -8.83 18.47
N GLN A 323 -5.52 -9.80 17.99
CA GLN A 323 -4.64 -10.64 18.83
C GLN A 323 -3.34 -9.93 19.27
N ILE A 324 -3.09 -8.70 18.82
CA ILE A 324 -1.90 -7.94 19.21
C ILE A 324 -2.20 -7.17 20.49
N GLU A 325 -1.63 -7.63 21.61
CA GLU A 325 -1.59 -6.82 22.83
C GLU A 325 -0.51 -5.73 22.68
N PRO A 326 -0.87 -4.44 22.76
CA PRO A 326 0.07 -3.35 22.55
C PRO A 326 1.08 -3.25 23.70
N VAL A 327 2.29 -2.79 23.40
CA VAL A 327 3.33 -2.45 24.39
C VAL A 327 3.26 -0.99 24.77
N THR A 328 3.80 -0.63 25.93
CA THR A 328 3.92 0.80 26.29
C THR A 328 5.02 1.50 25.48
N ALA A 329 4.94 2.83 25.35
CA ALA A 329 5.95 3.62 24.67
C ALA A 329 7.38 3.41 25.23
N ALA A 330 7.52 3.24 26.55
CA ALA A 330 8.79 2.94 27.19
C ALA A 330 9.33 1.55 26.79
N GLN A 331 8.48 0.52 26.76
CA GLN A 331 8.86 -0.81 26.29
C GLN A 331 9.29 -0.80 24.82
N PHE A 332 8.55 -0.07 23.97
CA PHE A 332 8.92 0.12 22.58
C PHE A 332 10.27 0.83 22.43
N MET A 333 10.51 1.92 23.17
CA MET A 333 11.79 2.64 23.15
C MET A 333 12.96 1.76 23.63
N ARG A 334 12.76 0.99 24.70
CA ARG A 334 13.76 0.03 25.21
C ARG A 334 14.11 -1.03 24.16
N TRP A 335 13.11 -1.53 23.45
CA TRP A 335 13.32 -2.47 22.35
C TRP A 335 14.03 -1.79 21.16
N LEU A 336 13.63 -0.56 20.80
CA LEU A 336 14.20 0.18 19.68
C LEU A 336 15.71 0.48 19.87
N LEU A 337 16.14 0.76 21.11
CA LEU A 337 17.57 0.90 21.45
C LEU A 337 18.38 -0.38 21.15
N ARG A 338 17.78 -1.57 21.32
CA ARG A 338 18.40 -2.85 20.95
C ARG A 338 18.28 -3.14 19.45
N TRP A 339 17.12 -2.84 18.85
CA TRP A 339 16.85 -3.02 17.42
C TRP A 339 17.84 -2.24 16.54
N GLN A 340 18.25 -1.06 16.97
CA GLN A 340 19.26 -0.24 16.30
C GLN A 340 20.67 -0.40 16.88
N HIS A 341 20.95 -1.47 17.62
CA HIS A 341 22.30 -1.83 18.08
C HIS A 341 22.97 -0.84 19.06
N VAL A 342 22.23 0.08 19.69
CA VAL A 342 22.77 1.08 20.61
C VAL A 342 22.87 0.56 22.04
N ALA A 343 21.98 -0.36 22.42
CA ALA A 343 21.98 -0.95 23.75
C ALA A 343 23.21 -1.89 23.95
N PRO A 344 23.76 -1.96 25.17
CA PRO A 344 24.84 -2.90 25.48
C PRO A 344 24.49 -4.34 25.11
N GLY A 345 25.46 -5.06 24.54
CA GLY A 345 25.29 -6.44 24.08
C GLY A 345 24.51 -6.61 22.76
N SER A 346 23.99 -5.51 22.17
CA SER A 346 23.34 -5.53 20.84
C SER A 346 24.22 -5.00 19.71
N GLN A 347 25.38 -4.41 20.05
CA GLN A 347 26.32 -3.84 19.08
C GLN A 347 26.87 -4.90 18.13
N VAL A 348 26.99 -4.53 16.86
CA VAL A 348 27.52 -5.40 15.81
C VAL A 348 29.00 -5.12 15.56
N GLN A 349 29.69 -5.97 14.79
CA GLN A 349 31.12 -5.80 14.52
C GLN A 349 31.48 -6.16 13.07
N GLY A 350 32.42 -5.41 12.50
CA GLY A 350 33.02 -5.68 11.19
C GLY A 350 32.41 -4.89 10.02
N GLU A 351 33.00 -5.06 8.84
CA GLU A 351 32.63 -4.33 7.62
C GLU A 351 31.21 -4.64 7.15
N ARG A 352 30.83 -5.93 7.08
CA ARG A 352 29.48 -6.35 6.67
C ARG A 352 28.40 -5.77 7.58
N ALA A 353 28.66 -5.79 8.89
CA ALA A 353 27.72 -5.22 9.85
C ALA A 353 27.64 -3.68 9.77
N THR A 354 28.75 -3.03 9.37
CA THR A 354 28.74 -1.59 9.07
C THR A 354 27.79 -1.29 7.91
N LEU A 355 27.82 -2.10 6.85
CA LEU A 355 26.86 -1.99 5.73
C LEU A 355 25.42 -2.18 6.20
N ASP A 356 25.14 -3.15 7.07
CA ASP A 356 23.79 -3.40 7.58
C ASP A 356 23.28 -2.24 8.44
N VAL A 357 24.13 -1.64 9.29
CA VAL A 357 23.80 -0.43 10.06
C VAL A 357 23.54 0.76 9.14
N LEU A 358 24.36 0.96 8.11
CA LEU A 358 24.15 2.04 7.12
C LEU A 358 22.86 1.81 6.33
N ARG A 359 22.56 0.57 5.93
CA ARG A 359 21.31 0.18 5.29
C ARG A 359 20.09 0.42 6.18
N GLN A 360 20.23 0.23 7.50
CA GLN A 360 19.16 0.52 8.46
C GLN A 360 18.93 2.04 8.64
N LEU A 361 20.00 2.84 8.61
CA LEU A 361 19.96 4.28 8.84
C LEU A 361 19.82 5.12 7.55
N GLN A 362 19.88 4.50 6.38
CA GLN A 362 19.90 5.20 5.09
C GLN A 362 18.68 6.10 4.90
N GLY A 363 18.90 7.34 4.46
CA GLY A 363 17.85 8.34 4.28
C GLY A 363 17.58 9.22 5.50
N PHE A 364 18.06 8.87 6.70
CA PHE A 364 18.10 9.82 7.81
C PHE A 364 19.26 10.78 7.61
N GLU A 365 19.01 12.09 7.66
CA GLU A 365 20.09 13.07 7.58
C GLU A 365 20.61 13.44 8.97
N ILE A 366 21.91 13.27 9.16
CA ILE A 366 22.63 13.57 10.39
C ILE A 366 23.75 14.57 10.08
N PRO A 367 24.07 15.50 10.98
CA PRO A 367 25.28 16.32 10.88
C PRO A 367 26.52 15.49 10.56
N ALA A 368 27.27 15.92 9.55
CA ALA A 368 28.43 15.22 9.02
C ALA A 368 29.46 14.81 10.08
N ASN A 369 29.72 15.69 11.06
CA ASN A 369 30.64 15.46 12.16
C ASN A 369 30.15 14.45 13.23
N ALA A 370 28.86 14.11 13.25
CA ALA A 370 28.26 13.23 14.24
C ALA A 370 28.21 11.75 13.80
N TRP A 371 28.22 11.48 12.48
CA TRP A 371 28.09 10.11 11.94
C TRP A 371 29.07 9.11 12.56
N GLU A 372 30.37 9.32 12.43
CA GLU A 372 31.34 8.33 12.91
C GLU A 372 31.45 8.31 14.44
N ARG A 373 31.55 9.50 15.06
CA ARG A 373 31.86 9.64 16.49
C ARG A 373 30.68 9.36 17.40
N GLN A 374 29.46 9.66 16.98
CA GLN A 374 28.29 9.65 17.85
C GLN A 374 27.25 8.59 17.45
N VAL A 375 27.20 8.19 16.16
CA VAL A 375 26.16 7.27 15.64
C VAL A 375 26.75 5.88 15.37
N LEU A 376 27.79 5.79 14.54
CA LEU A 376 28.41 4.51 14.14
C LEU A 376 29.19 3.87 15.29
N SER A 377 30.02 4.64 16.01
CA SER A 377 30.78 4.16 17.17
C SER A 377 29.91 3.59 18.30
N ARG A 378 28.63 4.02 18.37
CA ARG A 378 27.67 3.54 19.37
C ARG A 378 26.96 2.25 18.95
N ARG A 379 26.92 1.95 17.65
CA ARG A 379 26.25 0.76 17.09
C ARG A 379 27.23 -0.36 16.73
N ILE A 380 28.47 0.01 16.44
CA ILE A 380 29.51 -0.89 15.94
C ILE A 380 30.62 -0.95 16.98
N ALA A 381 30.80 -2.13 17.58
CA ALA A 381 31.89 -2.39 18.51
C ALA A 381 33.25 -2.29 17.78
N ASN A 382 34.19 -1.55 18.37
CA ASN A 382 35.53 -1.32 17.81
C ASN A 382 35.51 -0.78 16.36
N TYR A 383 34.62 0.19 16.08
CA TYR A 383 34.49 0.81 14.76
C TYR A 383 35.83 1.31 14.18
N ASP A 384 36.21 0.80 13.00
CA ASP A 384 37.33 1.30 12.21
C ASP A 384 36.80 2.14 11.02
N PRO A 385 37.17 3.44 10.90
CA PRO A 385 36.82 4.29 9.77
C PRO A 385 37.15 3.72 8.38
N LYS A 386 38.12 2.79 8.29
CA LYS A 386 38.47 2.12 7.03
C LYS A 386 37.33 1.29 6.45
N TRP A 387 36.47 0.70 7.28
CA TRP A 387 35.33 -0.09 6.80
C TRP A 387 34.37 0.78 5.99
N LEU A 388 34.06 1.98 6.48
CA LEU A 388 33.24 2.94 5.75
C LEU A 388 33.91 3.39 4.44
N ASP A 389 35.22 3.67 4.48
CA ASP A 389 35.96 4.07 3.27
C ASP A 389 35.96 2.98 2.20
N GLN A 390 36.12 1.72 2.61
CA GLN A 390 36.13 0.57 1.71
C GLN A 390 34.74 0.34 1.09
N LEU A 391 33.66 0.49 1.87
CA LEU A 391 32.28 0.41 1.37
C LEU A 391 31.94 1.54 0.39
N CYS A 392 32.43 2.75 0.62
CA CYS A 392 32.27 3.85 -0.33
C CYS A 392 33.09 3.62 -1.61
N MET A 393 34.36 3.22 -1.47
CA MET A 393 35.28 3.03 -2.60
C MET A 393 34.89 1.87 -3.51
N THR A 394 34.29 0.81 -2.96
CA THR A 394 33.73 -0.30 -3.75
C THR A 394 32.45 0.08 -4.49
N GLY A 395 31.87 1.24 -4.17
CA GLY A 395 30.59 1.69 -4.72
C GLY A 395 29.37 1.07 -4.05
N ALA A 396 29.53 0.24 -3.02
CA ALA A 396 28.38 -0.33 -2.30
C ALA A 396 27.54 0.74 -1.60
N VAL A 397 28.21 1.74 -1.03
CA VAL A 397 27.57 2.84 -0.27
C VAL A 397 27.89 4.19 -0.92
N GLY A 398 26.85 4.98 -1.18
CA GLY A 398 26.95 6.41 -1.48
C GLY A 398 26.66 7.28 -0.26
N TRP A 399 27.01 8.55 -0.34
CA TRP A 399 26.66 9.54 0.68
C TRP A 399 26.31 10.87 0.03
N GLY A 400 25.49 11.67 0.68
CA GLY A 400 25.07 12.96 0.16
C GLY A 400 24.02 13.62 1.02
N ARG A 401 23.61 14.82 0.62
CA ARG A 401 22.48 15.51 1.23
C ARG A 401 21.28 15.38 0.30
N LEU A 402 20.12 15.02 0.85
CA LEU A 402 18.87 14.85 0.14
C LEU A 402 17.93 16.05 0.34
N SER A 403 17.95 16.66 1.53
CA SER A 403 17.09 17.83 1.80
C SER A 403 17.56 19.04 1.01
N PRO A 404 16.63 19.86 0.50
CA PRO A 404 16.99 21.15 -0.08
C PRO A 404 17.66 22.03 0.98
N HIS A 405 18.67 22.79 0.57
CA HIS A 405 19.34 23.72 1.47
C HIS A 405 18.38 24.89 1.82
N PRO A 406 18.31 25.38 3.07
CA PRO A 406 17.42 26.51 3.42
C PRO A 406 17.62 27.77 2.57
N ALA A 407 18.84 27.97 2.07
CA ALA A 407 19.19 29.05 1.16
C ALA A 407 18.68 28.88 -0.28
N THR A 408 18.25 27.67 -0.67
CA THR A 408 17.68 27.37 -1.99
C THR A 408 16.14 27.33 -1.96
N LEU A 409 15.51 27.43 -0.79
CA LEU A 409 14.05 27.50 -0.62
C LEU A 409 13.55 28.97 -0.69
N GLU A 410 12.44 29.21 -1.38
CA GLU A 410 11.97 30.54 -1.81
C GLU A 410 11.49 31.50 -0.70
N ASP A 411 11.36 31.06 0.56
CA ASP A 411 10.71 31.85 1.63
C ASP A 411 11.63 32.74 2.48
N SER A 412 12.89 32.93 2.12
CA SER A 412 13.73 33.90 2.85
C SER A 412 13.49 35.32 2.33
N ALA A 413 12.51 36.02 2.91
CA ALA A 413 12.22 37.46 2.74
C ALA A 413 13.41 38.41 3.08
N ALA A 414 14.61 37.89 3.30
CA ALA A 414 15.80 38.63 3.69
C ALA A 414 17.04 38.14 2.90
N GLY A 415 17.22 38.70 1.69
CA GLY A 415 18.46 38.65 0.91
C GLY A 415 18.88 37.28 0.36
N LYS A 416 19.70 37.30 -0.71
CA LYS A 416 20.34 36.09 -1.28
C LYS A 416 21.28 35.46 -0.25
N ARG A 417 20.78 34.55 0.58
CA ARG A 417 21.62 33.75 1.48
C ARG A 417 22.49 32.83 0.62
N ARG A 418 23.80 32.85 0.84
CA ARG A 418 24.75 31.95 0.18
C ARG A 418 24.81 30.62 0.93
N VAL A 419 25.06 29.53 0.23
CA VAL A 419 25.35 28.25 0.87
C VAL A 419 26.71 28.37 1.59
N ILE A 420 26.69 28.35 2.92
CA ILE A 420 27.92 28.40 3.74
C ILE A 420 28.26 26.98 4.16
N PRO A 421 29.41 26.46 3.71
CA PRO A 421 29.78 25.11 4.06
C PRO A 421 30.18 24.98 5.53
N THR A 422 29.59 24.05 6.27
CA THR A 422 29.85 23.84 7.70
C THR A 422 29.98 22.35 8.03
N SER A 423 30.74 22.02 9.09
CA SER A 423 30.90 20.65 9.60
C SER A 423 29.61 20.00 10.11
N VAL A 424 28.54 20.80 10.24
CA VAL A 424 27.21 20.40 10.74
C VAL A 424 26.23 20.22 9.59
N ALA A 425 26.70 20.28 8.33
CA ALA A 425 25.87 20.02 7.17
C ALA A 425 25.19 18.63 7.29
N PRO A 426 23.86 18.55 7.08
CA PRO A 426 23.13 17.29 7.18
C PRO A 426 23.49 16.40 5.98
N ILE A 427 23.92 15.18 6.26
CA ILE A 427 24.33 14.18 5.27
C ILE A 427 23.69 12.86 5.64
N THR A 428 23.37 12.05 4.64
CA THR A 428 22.96 10.66 4.81
C THR A 428 23.84 9.73 3.98
N PHE A 429 23.80 8.45 4.33
CA PHE A 429 24.35 7.36 3.53
C PHE A 429 23.21 6.61 2.84
N PHE A 430 23.52 5.96 1.74
CA PHE A 430 22.56 5.13 1.00
C PHE A 430 23.26 3.96 0.35
N VAL A 431 22.57 2.82 0.28
CA VAL A 431 23.05 1.65 -0.46
C VAL A 431 22.67 1.85 -1.91
N ARG A 432 23.64 1.82 -2.83
CA ARG A 432 23.40 2.16 -4.24
C ARG A 432 22.44 1.19 -4.94
N GLU A 433 22.46 -0.08 -4.56
CA GLU A 433 21.53 -1.09 -5.10
C GLU A 433 20.09 -0.89 -4.61
N GLU A 434 19.90 -0.18 -3.50
CA GLU A 434 18.60 0.06 -2.86
C GLU A 434 18.19 1.54 -2.92
N SER A 435 18.70 2.34 -3.88
CA SER A 435 18.47 3.79 -3.92
C SER A 435 17.14 4.22 -4.57
N ASP A 436 16.23 3.30 -4.88
CA ASP A 436 14.95 3.60 -5.56
C ASP A 436 14.06 4.61 -4.81
N TRP A 437 14.22 4.73 -3.50
CA TRP A 437 13.54 5.70 -2.65
C TRP A 437 14.08 7.13 -2.81
N MET A 438 15.29 7.30 -3.35
CA MET A 438 15.92 8.60 -3.56
C MET A 438 15.26 9.30 -4.74
N SER A 439 14.13 9.95 -4.50
CA SER A 439 13.50 10.83 -5.48
C SER A 439 14.17 12.20 -5.44
N PRO A 440 14.61 12.75 -6.59
CA PRO A 440 15.06 14.14 -6.63
C PRO A 440 13.91 15.06 -6.25
N HIS A 441 14.09 15.88 -5.22
CA HIS A 441 13.07 16.83 -4.75
C HIS A 441 12.86 18.03 -5.70
N HIS A 442 13.68 18.14 -6.75
CA HIS A 442 13.55 19.16 -7.77
C HIS A 442 13.16 18.54 -9.12
N PRO A 443 12.04 18.95 -9.73
CA PRO A 443 11.80 18.64 -11.13
C PRO A 443 12.89 19.31 -11.97
N VAL A 444 13.48 18.54 -12.88
CA VAL A 444 14.55 18.94 -13.82
C VAL A 444 14.20 20.19 -14.66
N VAL A 445 12.95 20.67 -14.60
CA VAL A 445 12.34 21.64 -15.50
C VAL A 445 12.56 23.11 -15.10
N GLU A 446 12.85 23.42 -13.83
CA GLU A 446 13.15 24.80 -13.41
C GLU A 446 14.44 24.78 -12.61
N GLN A 447 15.49 25.47 -13.05
CA GLN A 447 16.82 25.46 -12.44
C GLN A 447 16.87 26.31 -11.15
N PRO A 448 16.76 25.73 -9.93
CA PRO A 448 16.89 26.47 -8.67
C PRO A 448 18.33 26.29 -8.13
N GLU A 449 19.12 25.39 -8.72
CA GLU A 449 20.48 24.97 -8.33
C GLU A 449 21.53 26.07 -8.51
N SER A 450 21.18 27.14 -9.24
CA SER A 450 21.98 28.35 -9.45
C SER A 450 21.74 29.43 -8.39
N ARG A 451 20.71 29.30 -7.53
CA ARG A 451 20.36 30.30 -6.52
C ARG A 451 21.19 30.06 -5.25
N GLY A 452 22.04 31.03 -4.90
CA GLY A 452 22.85 30.99 -3.68
C GLY A 452 24.19 30.26 -3.81
N SER A 453 24.50 29.69 -4.98
CA SER A 453 25.79 29.04 -5.29
C SER A 453 26.82 30.04 -5.85
N SER A 454 28.08 29.89 -5.44
CA SER A 454 29.20 30.68 -5.94
C SER A 454 29.53 30.43 -7.40
N ASP A 455 30.29 31.34 -8.00
CA ASP A 455 30.75 31.21 -9.38
C ASP A 455 31.64 29.96 -9.58
N GLY A 456 32.51 29.68 -8.61
CA GLY A 456 33.31 28.44 -8.60
C GLY A 456 32.46 27.18 -8.50
N ALA A 457 31.41 27.18 -7.66
CA ALA A 457 30.47 26.06 -7.57
C ALA A 457 29.72 25.81 -8.88
N ARG A 458 29.27 26.87 -9.57
CA ARG A 458 28.60 26.76 -10.88
C ARG A 458 29.52 26.16 -11.95
N GLN A 459 30.78 26.60 -12.03
CA GLN A 459 31.74 26.09 -13.01
C GLN A 459 32.11 24.61 -12.76
N VAL A 460 32.28 24.22 -11.50
CA VAL A 460 32.53 22.81 -11.14
C VAL A 460 31.31 21.94 -11.46
N LEU A 461 30.10 22.43 -11.22
CA LEU A 461 28.87 21.73 -11.55
C LEU A 461 28.70 21.52 -13.06
N GLU A 462 28.92 22.57 -13.85
CA GLU A 462 28.88 22.51 -15.32
C GLU A 462 29.93 21.53 -15.87
N PHE A 463 31.14 21.56 -15.31
CA PHE A 463 32.19 20.60 -15.65
C PHE A 463 31.73 19.15 -15.40
N LEU A 464 31.15 18.85 -14.23
CA LEU A 464 30.65 17.51 -13.90
C LEU A 464 29.47 17.07 -14.76
N ARG A 465 28.58 17.99 -15.17
CA ARG A 465 27.49 17.70 -16.10
C ARG A 465 28.00 17.31 -17.49
N HIS A 466 29.04 17.97 -17.98
CA HIS A 466 29.59 17.70 -19.31
C HIS A 466 30.56 16.50 -19.35
N ARG A 467 31.41 16.35 -18.34
CA ARG A 467 32.47 15.32 -18.30
C ARG A 467 32.08 14.06 -17.52
N GLY A 468 31.00 14.11 -16.74
CA GLY A 468 30.61 13.04 -15.83
C GLY A 468 31.54 12.93 -14.61
N ALA A 469 31.49 11.78 -13.94
CA ALA A 469 32.26 11.52 -12.72
C ALA A 469 33.77 11.69 -12.94
N SER A 470 34.39 12.63 -12.22
CA SER A 470 35.76 13.08 -12.49
C SER A 470 36.62 13.14 -11.22
N PHE A 471 37.93 12.89 -11.34
CA PHE A 471 38.85 13.04 -10.21
C PHE A 471 39.09 14.52 -9.89
N PHE A 472 39.45 14.80 -8.64
CA PHE A 472 39.72 16.17 -8.17
C PHE A 472 40.77 16.91 -9.04
N ALA A 473 41.85 16.22 -9.43
CA ALA A 473 42.90 16.80 -10.27
C ALA A 473 42.39 17.19 -11.68
N ASP A 474 41.45 16.41 -12.23
CA ASP A 474 40.86 16.68 -13.54
C ASP A 474 39.91 17.88 -13.49
N ILE A 475 39.16 18.04 -12.39
CA ILE A 475 38.29 19.20 -12.15
C ILE A 475 39.13 20.48 -12.03
N VAL A 476 40.22 20.42 -11.25
CA VAL A 476 41.15 21.57 -11.11
C VAL A 476 41.74 21.97 -12.46
N ARG A 477 42.22 20.99 -13.25
CA ARG A 477 42.76 21.26 -14.58
C ARG A 477 41.69 21.75 -15.57
N GLY A 478 40.47 21.24 -15.48
CA GLY A 478 39.37 21.54 -16.40
C GLY A 478 38.66 22.87 -16.13
N THR A 479 38.69 23.35 -14.90
CA THR A 479 38.09 24.64 -14.50
C THR A 479 39.09 25.79 -14.44
N ASP A 480 40.39 25.52 -14.53
CA ASP A 480 41.49 26.49 -14.41
C ASP A 480 41.43 27.32 -13.11
N LYS A 481 41.01 26.67 -12.01
CA LYS A 481 40.86 27.27 -10.68
C LYS A 481 41.91 26.78 -9.69
N LEU A 482 42.12 27.55 -8.63
CA LEU A 482 43.00 27.14 -7.54
C LEU A 482 42.41 25.92 -6.80
N LYS A 483 43.27 25.02 -6.30
CA LYS A 483 42.83 23.84 -5.55
C LYS A 483 41.89 24.17 -4.38
N ALA A 484 42.19 25.22 -3.62
CA ALA A 484 41.37 25.67 -2.50
C ALA A 484 39.99 26.19 -2.94
N GLU A 485 39.90 26.80 -4.12
CA GLU A 485 38.63 27.28 -4.68
C GLU A 485 37.75 26.10 -5.11
N VAL A 486 38.33 25.09 -5.76
CA VAL A 486 37.63 23.86 -6.14
C VAL A 486 37.17 23.08 -4.90
N GLU A 487 38.00 22.97 -3.87
CA GLU A 487 37.59 22.35 -2.59
C GLU A 487 36.40 23.08 -1.95
N THR A 488 36.44 24.42 -1.91
CA THR A 488 35.35 25.22 -1.36
C THR A 488 34.08 25.08 -2.20
N ALA A 489 34.22 25.08 -3.53
CA ALA A 489 33.13 24.86 -4.47
C ALA A 489 32.47 23.49 -4.32
N LEU A 490 33.27 22.42 -4.22
CA LEU A 490 32.77 21.07 -3.96
C LEU A 490 32.07 20.99 -2.59
N TRP A 491 32.60 21.65 -1.58
CA TRP A 491 31.98 21.68 -0.25
C TRP A 491 30.64 22.44 -0.24
N GLU A 492 30.54 23.51 -1.01
CA GLU A 492 29.30 24.25 -1.26
C GLU A 492 28.28 23.37 -2.00
N LEU A 493 28.69 22.64 -3.03
CA LEU A 493 27.82 21.73 -3.79
C LEU A 493 27.37 20.50 -2.96
N VAL A 494 28.22 19.98 -2.07
CA VAL A 494 27.83 18.92 -1.12
C VAL A 494 26.80 19.46 -0.13
N ALA A 495 27.05 20.64 0.43
CA ALA A 495 26.12 21.29 1.36
C ALA A 495 24.77 21.61 0.68
N ALA A 496 24.77 21.84 -0.63
CA ALA A 496 23.57 22.03 -1.45
C ALA A 496 22.88 20.71 -1.87
N GLY A 497 23.49 19.53 -1.66
CA GLY A 497 22.92 18.24 -2.04
C GLY A 497 23.02 17.90 -3.52
N VAL A 498 23.98 18.48 -4.24
CA VAL A 498 24.11 18.32 -5.69
C VAL A 498 25.18 17.28 -6.08
N VAL A 499 26.27 17.20 -5.31
CA VAL A 499 27.41 16.32 -5.62
C VAL A 499 27.68 15.32 -4.50
N THR A 500 28.27 14.19 -4.89
CA THR A 500 28.77 13.11 -4.03
C THR A 500 30.18 12.73 -4.46
N ALA A 501 30.87 11.91 -3.66
CA ALA A 501 32.16 11.34 -4.03
C ALA A 501 32.28 9.86 -3.64
N ASP A 502 33.13 9.12 -4.37
CA ASP A 502 33.40 7.70 -4.12
C ASP A 502 34.02 7.43 -2.74
N GLY A 503 34.63 8.44 -2.10
CA GLY A 503 35.29 8.29 -0.79
C GLY A 503 34.74 9.26 0.25
N PHE A 504 34.47 8.78 1.47
CA PHE A 504 34.08 9.62 2.60
C PHE A 504 35.26 10.38 3.21
N ASP A 505 36.51 9.93 3.01
CA ASP A 505 37.71 10.63 3.46
C ASP A 505 37.83 12.05 2.85
N ASN A 506 37.30 12.26 1.63
CA ASN A 506 37.15 13.60 1.03
C ASN A 506 36.36 14.52 1.97
N LEU A 507 35.21 14.04 2.47
CA LEU A 507 34.37 14.77 3.39
C LEU A 507 35.07 15.01 4.74
N ARG A 508 35.74 13.99 5.29
CA ARG A 508 36.49 14.13 6.55
C ARG A 508 37.54 15.23 6.48
N SER A 509 38.22 15.36 5.34
CA SER A 509 39.20 16.42 5.10
C SER A 509 38.59 17.83 5.04
N LEU A 510 37.32 17.94 4.60
CA LEU A 510 36.58 19.19 4.53
C LEU A 510 35.99 19.59 5.90
N ILE A 511 35.66 18.61 6.75
CA ILE A 511 35.11 18.79 8.10
C ILE A 511 36.19 19.18 9.13
N ASP A 512 37.39 18.59 9.04
CA ASP A 512 38.49 18.80 10.01
C ASP A 512 39.68 19.57 9.37
N PRO A 513 39.81 20.89 9.66
CA PRO A 513 40.92 21.70 9.15
C PRO A 513 42.31 21.20 9.60
N LYS A 514 42.42 20.48 10.72
CA LYS A 514 43.71 19.96 11.22
C LYS A 514 44.20 18.77 10.38
N ARG A 515 43.27 17.95 9.86
CA ARG A 515 43.59 16.93 8.84
C ARG A 515 44.02 17.58 7.53
N ARG A 516 43.35 18.66 7.13
CA ARG A 516 43.73 19.46 5.95
C ARG A 516 45.16 20.03 6.06
N ALA A 517 45.59 20.39 7.27
CA ALA A 517 46.96 20.86 7.56
C ALA A 517 48.01 19.73 7.74
N GLY A 518 47.61 18.46 7.70
CA GLY A 518 48.51 17.31 7.92
C GLY A 518 49.02 17.16 9.35
N GLN A 519 48.34 17.77 10.33
CA GLN A 519 48.74 17.82 11.74
C GLN A 519 48.04 16.74 12.61
N GLY A 520 47.49 15.70 11.98
CA GLY A 520 46.79 14.61 12.68
C GLY A 520 47.74 13.58 13.29
N SER A 521 47.31 12.93 14.38
CA SER A 521 48.04 11.80 15.00
C SER A 521 48.00 10.59 14.06
N GLY A 522 49.05 10.45 13.24
CA GLY A 522 49.21 9.35 12.28
C GLY A 522 50.45 9.52 11.42
N ARG A 523 51.44 8.65 11.61
CA ARG A 523 52.82 8.73 11.09
C ARG A 523 52.98 8.47 9.57
N ILE A 524 51.94 8.66 8.76
CA ILE A 524 51.97 8.37 7.33
C ILE A 524 51.47 9.60 6.55
N SER A 525 52.40 10.24 5.84
CA SER A 525 52.12 11.26 4.83
C SER A 525 51.27 10.63 3.72
N ARG A 526 49.95 10.69 3.86
CA ARG A 526 49.01 10.34 2.78
C ARG A 526 48.92 11.52 1.79
N PRO A 527 48.66 11.27 0.50
CA PRO A 527 48.40 12.33 -0.47
C PRO A 527 47.35 13.30 0.06
N ARG A 528 47.56 14.60 -0.14
CA ARG A 528 46.71 15.69 0.40
C ARG A 528 45.26 15.70 -0.10
N HIS A 529 44.92 14.81 -1.03
CA HIS A 529 43.57 14.61 -1.56
C HIS A 529 43.25 13.11 -1.55
N SER A 530 42.08 12.75 -1.04
CA SER A 530 41.69 11.35 -0.91
C SER A 530 41.37 10.73 -2.29
N SER A 531 41.49 9.41 -2.39
CA SER A 531 41.16 8.66 -3.59
C SER A 531 39.65 8.68 -3.87
N GLY A 532 39.26 8.83 -5.14
CA GLY A 532 37.86 8.72 -5.57
C GLY A 532 37.45 9.80 -6.58
N ARG A 533 36.38 9.54 -7.33
CA ARG A 533 35.79 10.52 -8.26
C ARG A 533 34.69 11.30 -7.56
N TRP A 534 34.49 12.53 -8.01
CA TRP A 534 33.32 13.35 -7.69
C TRP A 534 32.28 13.19 -8.79
N ALA A 535 31.02 13.08 -8.40
CA ALA A 535 29.91 12.86 -9.32
C ALA A 535 28.67 13.65 -8.87
N LEU A 536 27.70 13.80 -9.77
CA LEU A 536 26.37 14.28 -9.42
C LEU A 536 25.67 13.26 -8.52
N LEU A 537 24.93 13.73 -7.52
CA LEU A 537 24.20 12.86 -6.59
C LEU A 537 23.04 12.13 -7.28
N TYR A 538 22.31 12.85 -8.13
CA TYR A 538 21.24 12.32 -8.97
C TYR A 538 21.70 12.34 -10.43
N ALA A 539 22.03 11.18 -10.97
CA ALA A 539 22.43 11.01 -12.37
C ALA A 539 21.42 10.17 -13.17
N ASP A 540 20.63 9.35 -12.49
CA ASP A 540 19.69 8.39 -13.09
C ASP A 540 18.30 9.01 -13.32
N PRO A 541 17.53 8.48 -14.28
CA PRO A 541 16.16 8.93 -14.53
C PRO A 541 15.29 8.73 -13.27
N ALA A 542 14.31 9.63 -13.10
CA ALA A 542 13.40 9.57 -11.97
C ALA A 542 12.66 8.22 -11.93
N VAL A 543 12.77 7.52 -10.79
CA VAL A 543 12.05 6.28 -10.52
C VAL A 543 10.54 6.56 -10.47
N GLU A 544 9.73 5.59 -10.90
CA GLU A 544 8.28 5.69 -10.79
C GLU A 544 7.87 5.97 -9.33
N ARG A 545 6.98 6.95 -9.14
CA ARG A 545 6.62 7.44 -7.81
C ARG A 545 6.13 6.33 -6.87
N ASN A 546 5.33 5.39 -7.37
CA ASN A 546 4.81 4.29 -6.57
C ASN A 546 5.93 3.39 -6.01
N ARG A 547 6.92 3.07 -6.85
CA ARG A 547 8.08 2.27 -6.48
C ARG A 547 8.96 3.00 -5.47
N ALA A 548 9.17 4.30 -5.64
CA ALA A 548 9.92 5.12 -4.69
C ALA A 548 9.23 5.21 -3.31
N VAL A 549 7.90 5.38 -3.27
CA VAL A 549 7.11 5.39 -2.03
C VAL A 549 7.19 4.04 -1.32
N GLU A 550 7.07 2.93 -2.06
CA GLU A 550 7.20 1.59 -1.51
C GLU A 550 8.61 1.32 -0.96
N ALA A 551 9.66 1.70 -1.68
CA ALA A 551 11.04 1.63 -1.20
C ALA A 551 11.24 2.46 0.07
N THR A 552 10.58 3.62 0.19
CA THR A 552 10.59 4.44 1.39
C THR A 552 9.93 3.72 2.58
N CYS A 553 8.79 3.07 2.36
CA CYS A 553 8.13 2.24 3.37
C CYS A 553 9.07 1.15 3.91
N TRP A 554 9.81 0.48 3.03
CA TRP A 554 10.79 -0.54 3.42
C TRP A 554 11.94 0.00 4.27
N ILE A 555 12.44 1.20 3.97
CA ILE A 555 13.48 1.85 4.79
C ILE A 555 12.96 2.13 6.20
N LEU A 556 11.77 2.71 6.30
CA LEU A 556 11.16 3.02 7.59
C LEU A 556 10.92 1.76 8.42
N LEU A 557 10.43 0.70 7.77
CA LEU A 557 10.22 -0.60 8.40
C LEU A 557 11.54 -1.24 8.85
N LYS A 558 12.60 -1.24 8.03
CA LYS A 558 13.92 -1.75 8.45
C LYS A 558 14.49 -0.94 9.62
N ARG A 559 14.33 0.39 9.59
CA ARG A 559 14.89 1.30 10.61
C ARG A 559 14.21 1.18 11.97
N TYR A 560 12.88 1.19 11.98
CA TYR A 560 12.11 1.25 13.22
C TYR A 560 11.43 -0.06 13.59
N GLY A 561 11.26 -0.98 12.63
CA GLY A 561 10.51 -2.23 12.77
C GLY A 561 8.99 -2.03 12.83
N ILE A 562 8.53 -1.06 13.61
CA ILE A 562 7.15 -0.59 13.70
C ILE A 562 7.10 0.88 13.30
N VAL A 563 6.18 1.24 12.41
CA VAL A 563 6.03 2.58 11.83
C VAL A 563 4.62 3.10 12.08
N PHE A 564 4.54 4.34 12.55
CA PHE A 564 3.31 5.12 12.70
C PHE A 564 3.63 6.61 12.57
N HIS A 565 2.61 7.43 12.32
CA HIS A 565 2.77 8.83 11.93
C HIS A 565 3.69 9.63 12.87
N ASP A 566 3.44 9.58 14.18
CA ASP A 566 4.15 10.42 15.16
C ASP A 566 5.65 10.08 15.27
N LEU A 567 6.02 8.82 15.00
CA LEU A 567 7.41 8.37 15.00
C LEU A 567 8.25 9.08 13.92
N LEU A 568 7.61 9.49 12.83
CA LEU A 568 8.26 10.09 11.66
C LEU A 568 8.46 11.60 11.79
N ALA A 569 8.13 12.20 12.94
CA ALA A 569 8.21 13.65 13.14
C ALA A 569 9.60 14.27 12.93
N ARG A 570 10.67 13.46 12.94
CA ARG A 570 12.05 13.91 12.70
C ARG A 570 12.61 13.54 11.32
N GLU A 571 11.79 13.00 10.44
CA GLU A 571 12.21 12.60 9.09
C GLU A 571 11.91 13.74 8.09
N PRO A 572 12.92 14.50 7.62
CA PRO A 572 12.69 15.73 6.87
C PRO A 572 12.24 15.50 5.42
N ASN A 573 12.49 14.32 4.84
CA ASN A 573 12.41 14.06 3.39
C ASN A 573 11.50 12.87 3.03
N LEU A 574 10.32 12.76 3.66
CA LEU A 574 9.38 11.68 3.36
C LEU A 574 8.26 12.12 2.40
N PRO A 575 7.73 11.18 1.58
CA PRO A 575 6.43 11.34 0.95
C PRO A 575 5.35 11.67 2.00
N LYS A 576 4.25 12.26 1.55
CA LYS A 576 3.12 12.57 2.43
C LYS A 576 2.64 11.30 3.12
N TRP A 577 2.26 11.38 4.41
CA TRP A 577 1.80 10.22 5.17
C TRP A 577 0.68 9.44 4.48
N ARG A 578 -0.23 10.12 3.76
CA ARG A 578 -1.29 9.47 2.98
C ARG A 578 -0.74 8.53 1.88
N GLU A 579 0.33 8.93 1.19
CA GLU A 579 1.00 8.10 0.17
C GLU A 579 1.63 6.86 0.83
N LEU A 580 2.34 7.07 1.95
CA LEU A 580 2.94 5.98 2.73
C LEU A 580 1.88 5.01 3.26
N GLN A 581 0.76 5.52 3.79
CA GLN A 581 -0.34 4.70 4.31
C GLN A 581 -0.96 3.81 3.23
N MET A 582 -1.13 4.33 2.01
CA MET A 582 -1.61 3.53 0.88
C MET A 582 -0.62 2.45 0.47
N ALA A 583 0.69 2.72 0.52
CA ALA A 583 1.72 1.72 0.26
C ALA A 583 1.82 0.68 1.38
N PHE A 584 1.73 1.07 2.65
CA PHE A 584 1.70 0.14 3.78
C PHE A 584 0.49 -0.79 3.74
N ARG A 585 -0.70 -0.28 3.41
CA ARG A 585 -1.88 -1.15 3.22
C ARG A 585 -1.68 -2.16 2.10
N ARG A 586 -1.05 -1.77 0.99
CA ARG A 586 -0.68 -2.71 -0.09
C ARG A 586 0.35 -3.76 0.35
N LEU A 587 1.32 -3.38 1.18
CA LEU A 587 2.28 -4.33 1.77
C LEU A 587 1.60 -5.28 2.78
N GLU A 588 0.60 -4.81 3.51
CA GLU A 588 -0.18 -5.64 4.44
C GLU A 588 -1.12 -6.59 3.72
N ASP A 589 -1.80 -6.13 2.67
CA ASP A 589 -2.64 -6.97 1.79
C ASP A 589 -1.80 -8.08 1.11
N ARG A 590 -0.49 -7.84 0.91
CA ARG A 590 0.49 -8.85 0.46
C ARG A 590 0.94 -9.82 1.56
N GLY A 591 0.63 -9.55 2.82
CA GLY A 591 1.07 -10.35 3.97
C GLY A 591 2.54 -10.14 4.37
N GLU A 592 3.27 -9.23 3.71
CA GLU A 592 4.69 -8.94 4.00
C GLU A 592 4.85 -8.19 5.34
N ILE A 593 3.86 -7.37 5.69
CA ILE A 593 3.83 -6.62 6.95
C ILE A 593 2.51 -6.83 7.69
N ARG A 594 2.48 -6.43 8.96
CA ARG A 594 1.27 -6.50 9.79
C ARG A 594 0.82 -5.09 10.14
N GLY A 595 -0.43 -4.75 9.83
CA GLY A 595 -1.09 -3.59 10.42
C GLY A 595 -1.65 -3.95 11.80
N GLY A 596 -1.82 -2.96 12.68
CA GLY A 596 -2.40 -3.17 14.00
C GLY A 596 -2.13 -2.04 14.98
N ARG A 597 -2.40 -2.29 16.25
CA ARG A 597 -1.96 -1.43 17.37
C ARG A 597 -0.86 -2.18 18.11
N PHE A 598 0.39 -1.80 17.86
CA PHE A 598 1.56 -2.43 18.49
C PHE A 598 2.07 -1.63 19.68
N VAL A 599 1.97 -0.32 19.63
CA VAL A 599 2.41 0.61 20.69
C VAL A 599 1.21 1.41 21.19
N ASP A 600 0.99 1.40 22.50
CA ASP A 600 -0.11 2.12 23.12
C ASP A 600 0.21 3.63 23.28
N GLY A 601 -0.84 4.45 23.35
CA GLY A 601 -0.73 5.91 23.53
C GLY A 601 -0.56 6.72 22.25
N PHE A 602 -0.57 6.10 21.07
CA PHE A 602 -0.48 6.78 19.77
C PHE A 602 -1.74 6.54 18.92
N LEU A 603 -2.18 7.60 18.23
CA LEU A 603 -3.33 7.56 17.36
C LEU A 603 -2.94 7.14 15.94
N GLY A 604 -3.90 6.58 15.20
CA GLY A 604 -3.73 6.18 13.80
C GLY A 604 -3.34 4.71 13.61
N GLU A 605 -3.15 4.34 12.34
CA GLU A 605 -2.72 3.01 11.93
C GLU A 605 -1.21 2.84 12.17
N GLN A 606 -0.82 1.66 12.66
CA GLN A 606 0.57 1.29 12.84
C GLN A 606 0.86 0.04 11.99
N PHE A 607 2.06 -0.01 11.43
CA PHE A 607 2.50 -1.05 10.52
C PHE A 607 3.84 -1.62 10.98
N ALA A 608 4.01 -2.93 10.94
CA ALA A 608 5.18 -3.58 11.51
C ALA A 608 5.70 -4.75 10.68
N LEU A 609 7.02 -4.93 10.68
CA LEU A 609 7.64 -6.16 10.19
C LEU A 609 7.27 -7.34 11.11
N PRO A 610 6.92 -8.53 10.58
CA PRO A 610 6.59 -9.69 11.40
C PRO A 610 7.70 -10.04 12.42
N VAL A 611 8.96 -10.01 11.98
CA VAL A 611 10.14 -10.26 12.83
C VAL A 611 10.29 -9.20 13.93
N ALA A 612 9.94 -7.94 13.65
CA ALA A 612 9.98 -6.88 14.65
C ALA A 612 8.93 -7.11 15.74
N VAL A 613 7.71 -7.53 15.37
CA VAL A 613 6.63 -7.86 16.33
C VAL A 613 7.03 -9.02 17.23
N GLU A 614 7.62 -10.08 16.68
CA GLU A 614 8.10 -11.24 17.44
C GLU A 614 9.23 -10.86 18.41
N SER A 615 10.22 -10.10 17.92
CA SER A 615 11.33 -9.58 18.72
C SER A 615 10.86 -8.66 19.86
N LEU A 616 9.88 -7.79 19.58
CA LEU A 616 9.27 -6.93 20.58
C LEU A 616 8.54 -7.74 21.67
N ARG A 617 7.78 -8.77 21.28
CA ARG A 617 7.11 -9.69 22.22
C ARG A 617 8.12 -10.45 23.09
N ALA A 618 9.24 -10.88 22.52
CA ALA A 618 10.30 -11.54 23.28
C ALA A 618 10.93 -10.58 24.30
N THR A 619 11.18 -9.34 23.89
CA THR A 619 11.78 -8.30 24.75
C THR A 619 10.86 -7.87 25.89
N ARG A 620 9.55 -7.84 25.66
CA ARG A 620 8.54 -7.58 26.70
C ARG A 620 8.66 -8.53 27.89
N LYS A 621 9.09 -9.78 27.67
CA LYS A 621 9.26 -10.79 28.73
C LYS A 621 10.53 -10.58 29.57
N LEU A 622 11.47 -9.74 29.13
CA LEU A 622 12.71 -9.49 29.84
C LEU A 622 12.52 -8.41 30.92
N PRO A 623 12.97 -8.64 32.17
CA PRO A 623 12.88 -7.64 33.23
C PRO A 623 13.70 -6.38 32.86
N PRO A 624 13.29 -5.18 33.32
CA PRO A 624 14.06 -3.96 33.13
C PRO A 624 15.47 -4.10 33.75
N THR A 625 16.45 -3.54 33.06
CA THR A 625 17.88 -3.68 33.39
C THR A 625 18.39 -2.55 34.28
N GLY A 626 17.70 -1.41 34.34
CA GLY A 626 18.13 -0.23 35.09
C GLY A 626 19.28 0.56 34.44
N GLU A 627 19.84 0.06 33.34
CA GLU A 627 20.96 0.68 32.63
C GLU A 627 20.56 1.99 31.95
N ALA A 628 21.42 3.00 32.10
CA ALA A 628 21.29 4.30 31.45
C ALA A 628 22.06 4.31 30.12
N ILE A 629 21.35 4.51 29.01
CA ILE A 629 21.92 4.53 27.66
C ILE A 629 21.92 5.97 27.15
N THR A 630 23.10 6.50 26.86
CA THR A 630 23.27 7.85 26.32
C THR A 630 23.30 7.81 24.79
N VAL A 631 22.44 8.60 24.16
CA VAL A 631 22.30 8.73 22.71
C VAL A 631 22.55 10.17 22.30
N SER A 632 23.20 10.41 21.16
CA SER A 632 23.33 11.79 20.65
C SER A 632 21.98 12.38 20.27
N ALA A 633 21.81 13.68 20.49
CA ALA A 633 20.59 14.37 20.07
C ALA A 633 20.43 14.39 18.54
N ALA A 634 21.52 14.22 17.79
CA ALA A 634 21.52 14.12 16.33
C ALA A 634 21.12 12.72 15.81
N ASP A 635 20.97 11.74 16.70
CA ASP A 635 20.60 10.37 16.35
C ASP A 635 19.09 10.25 16.08
N PRO A 636 18.63 9.36 15.16
CA PRO A 636 17.21 9.10 14.93
C PRO A 636 16.45 8.60 16.17
N LEU A 637 17.16 8.06 17.18
CA LEU A 637 16.57 7.63 18.45
C LEU A 637 16.31 8.78 19.44
N ASN A 638 16.58 10.04 19.07
CA ASN A 638 16.15 11.20 19.85
C ASN A 638 14.63 11.38 19.76
N LEU A 639 13.88 10.57 20.50
CA LEU A 639 12.42 10.50 20.47
C LEU A 639 11.77 11.05 21.75
N VAL A 640 12.53 11.82 22.54
CA VAL A 640 12.03 12.54 23.72
C VAL A 640 11.06 13.65 23.29
N GLY A 641 9.89 13.70 23.92
CA GLY A 641 8.80 14.61 23.54
C GLY A 641 8.07 14.21 22.26
N ILE A 642 8.31 12.97 21.79
CA ILE A 642 7.62 12.34 20.66
C ILE A 642 7.04 11.00 21.14
N LEU A 643 7.91 10.03 21.43
CA LEU A 643 7.50 8.72 21.97
C LEU A 643 7.39 8.74 23.48
N VAL A 644 8.42 9.27 24.12
CA VAL A 644 8.56 9.25 25.58
C VAL A 644 8.31 10.66 26.11
N PRO A 645 7.57 10.82 27.22
CA PRO A 645 7.34 12.13 27.81
C PRO A 645 8.66 12.87 28.12
N GLY A 646 8.67 14.18 27.89
CA GLY A 646 9.81 15.06 28.15
C GLY A 646 9.90 16.23 27.17
N ASP A 647 10.75 17.20 27.49
CA ASP A 647 10.98 18.35 26.61
C ASP A 647 11.73 17.92 25.34
N ARG A 648 11.26 18.40 24.19
CA ARG A 648 11.88 18.07 22.90
C ARG A 648 13.30 18.61 22.83
N VAL A 649 14.27 17.69 22.71
CA VAL A 649 15.68 18.06 22.55
C VAL A 649 15.99 18.34 21.08
N PRO A 650 16.55 19.51 20.73
CA PRO A 650 16.93 19.84 19.35
C PRO A 650 17.99 18.88 18.80
N ALA A 651 17.85 18.47 17.52
CA ALA A 651 18.74 17.53 16.86
C ALA A 651 20.05 18.18 16.38
N ILE A 652 20.86 18.64 17.34
CA ILE A 652 22.15 19.29 17.09
C ILE A 652 23.31 18.44 17.60
N SER A 653 24.42 18.45 16.87
CA SER A 653 25.64 17.75 17.28
C SER A 653 26.15 18.28 18.63
N GLY A 654 26.48 17.36 19.55
CA GLY A 654 27.09 17.68 20.85
C GLY A 654 26.12 17.72 22.03
N LYS A 655 24.80 17.72 21.79
CA LYS A 655 23.81 17.41 22.82
C LYS A 655 23.55 15.90 22.88
N ALA A 656 23.08 15.42 24.02
CA ALA A 656 22.74 14.02 24.22
C ALA A 656 21.42 13.88 24.97
N VAL A 657 20.79 12.71 24.85
CA VAL A 657 19.63 12.28 25.62
C VAL A 657 19.97 10.96 26.30
N VAL A 658 19.49 10.78 27.52
CA VAL A 658 19.75 9.56 28.30
C VAL A 658 18.44 8.83 28.52
N PHE A 659 18.43 7.54 28.22
CA PHE A 659 17.28 6.65 28.46
C PHE A 659 17.61 5.64 29.54
N ARG A 660 16.72 5.46 30.52
CA ARG A 660 16.75 4.34 31.48
C ARG A 660 15.53 3.47 31.26
N ASP A 661 15.76 2.23 30.84
CA ASP A 661 14.70 1.27 30.47
C ASP A 661 13.63 1.82 29.51
N GLY A 662 14.05 2.71 28.59
CA GLY A 662 13.18 3.33 27.60
C GLY A 662 12.43 4.58 28.07
N VAL A 663 12.67 5.05 29.30
CA VAL A 663 12.18 6.34 29.80
C VAL A 663 13.31 7.38 29.73
N ALA A 664 13.01 8.60 29.30
CA ALA A 664 13.99 9.68 29.25
C ALA A 664 14.32 10.18 30.66
N VAL A 665 15.60 10.24 31.00
CA VAL A 665 16.09 10.76 32.29
C VAL A 665 16.37 12.26 32.13
N GLN A 666 15.83 13.08 33.03
CA GLN A 666 16.09 14.52 33.03
C GLN A 666 17.47 14.84 33.65
N ASP A 667 18.11 15.91 33.17
CA ASP A 667 19.46 16.34 33.57
C ASP A 667 19.66 16.50 35.10
N GLY A 668 18.59 16.69 35.87
CA GLY A 668 18.62 16.78 37.34
C GLY A 668 18.96 15.48 38.08
N GLU A 669 18.72 14.30 37.50
CA GLU A 669 19.00 12.99 38.12
C GLU A 669 20.40 12.43 37.80
N LEU A 670 21.12 13.04 36.86
CA LEU A 670 22.43 12.59 36.36
C LEU A 670 23.60 12.90 37.32
N GLN A 671 23.39 13.62 38.43
CA GLN A 671 24.44 13.96 39.40
C GLN A 671 25.01 12.76 40.18
N SER A 672 24.53 11.54 39.94
CA SER A 672 25.01 10.31 40.61
C SER A 672 25.84 9.38 39.70
N VAL A 673 26.11 9.74 38.44
CA VAL A 673 26.88 8.91 37.50
C VAL A 673 28.19 9.63 37.13
N PRO A 674 29.38 8.99 37.23
CA PRO A 674 30.64 9.67 37.00
C PRO A 674 30.74 10.18 35.56
N GLN A 675 30.98 11.49 35.43
CA GLN A 675 31.28 12.17 34.16
C GLN A 675 32.54 11.57 33.53
N ALA A 676 32.36 10.73 32.51
CA ALA A 676 33.44 10.29 31.63
C ALA A 676 33.14 10.64 30.17
N ILE A 677 32.76 11.90 29.89
CA ILE A 677 32.74 12.47 28.54
C ILE A 677 33.05 13.98 28.64
N ALA A 678 34.29 14.31 29.00
CA ALA A 678 34.81 15.68 28.87
C ALA A 678 36.34 15.70 28.72
N SER A 679 36.94 14.74 28.01
CA SER A 679 38.31 14.82 27.44
C SER A 679 38.66 13.47 26.82
N ASP A 680 38.61 13.39 25.48
CA ASP A 680 39.63 12.78 24.60
C ASP A 680 39.16 12.74 23.14
#